data_AF-A0A8H4XAF1-F1
#
_entry.id   AF-A0A8H4XAF1-F1
#
_cell.length_a   1.000
_cell.length_b   1.000
_cell.length_c   1.000
_cell.angle_alpha   90.00
_cell.angle_beta   90.00
_cell.angle_gamma   90.00
#
_symmetry.space_group_name_H-M   'P 1'
#
loop_
_entity.id
_entity.type
_entity.pdbx_description
1 polymer ?
#
loop_
_entity_poly.entity_id
_entity_poly.type
_entity_poly.pdbx_seq_one_letter_code
_entity_poly.pdbx_strand_id
1 'polypeptide(L)'
;MARIGHKKSRNGCSRCKQRKVKCDERRPCGVCIKRGLSCSLISSPSLDSASLKGQVSPNAISFIGTEDVQPLNFSKGTSIAPKCQRPSGWTEDLGLMSHYASITSATLPGANRRVWQIEIPKVGVAYPFLMHQILAVSAFHLARLNPSERQEYLSRALQHQHHAICGIRGEVATVTPRNCHALFAGSSLLFIGAFAACARTSGGNLEQKVNDLLGVFVLVRGVNSILNLFKDVIRNGTFGEFIECNSYAGGTGLLSSLVERLHLITESLDAGKVDHVVKAQAGEAIFALGESAGRASTAAPELNVAIIWPMIIKDGFLQLIRDRHPAALVVIAHYCTVLHAVGSKFWFLENWGHEMLDAIVEVHLLHSERPSLLSANMQAWQYTAIKDTLESSLTLNEKATPPDALSLPQDHALVQVTTAGINPVEYKLPEAPLYGKFMVQPPASPGLDFCGRIKAKNTINDSLKEDQLVFGALSIASKFPKFGTLGQLIVAPISQLTVLPEGVAPDDAATVGTAGMTVYQSLPQDLIKHGSKIFINGGSGGVGSFTVQFAKALGATVTTTCSTANVQLCHSLGADEVLDYRNVDVMGELKKKGQIFDLAIDNVGTPDGLYEQSHHFLKPDGTFLQVAMQKSLLSMLRRSLLPSRLGGGKRQYRLVRVNINSKDLQQVGQWMAQGKVRAVIDEKFEWKEAPKAYKKLRLGRTAGKIVVRVRHA
;
A
#
# COMPACT_ATOMS: atom_id res chain seq x y z
N MET A 1 -58.15 -42.27 -9.99
CA MET A 1 -56.73 -41.85 -9.80
C MET A 1 -56.17 -41.47 -11.15
N ALA A 2 -55.93 -40.17 -11.36
CA ALA A 2 -55.53 -39.60 -12.65
C ALA A 2 -54.26 -40.27 -13.18
N ARG A 3 -54.29 -40.74 -14.44
CA ARG A 3 -53.13 -41.33 -15.13
C ARG A 3 -52.00 -40.30 -15.14
N ILE A 4 -50.97 -40.54 -14.35
CA ILE A 4 -49.76 -39.71 -14.36
C ILE A 4 -49.02 -40.00 -15.66
N GLY A 5 -49.34 -39.24 -16.70
CA GLY A 5 -48.65 -39.29 -17.98
C GLY A 5 -47.20 -38.91 -17.78
N HIS A 6 -46.29 -39.87 -17.94
CA HIS A 6 -44.87 -39.55 -17.90
C HIS A 6 -44.49 -38.71 -19.11
N LYS A 7 -43.98 -37.50 -18.87
CA LYS A 7 -43.36 -36.66 -19.90
C LYS A 7 -42.28 -37.48 -20.60
N LYS A 8 -42.39 -37.59 -21.92
CA LYS A 8 -41.46 -38.34 -22.76
C LYS A 8 -40.05 -37.80 -22.54
N SER A 9 -39.12 -38.71 -22.24
CA SER A 9 -37.70 -38.37 -22.23
C SER A 9 -37.31 -37.86 -23.63
N ARG A 10 -36.80 -36.63 -23.67
CA ARG A 10 -36.35 -35.97 -24.91
C ARG A 10 -35.12 -36.68 -25.51
N ASN A 11 -34.33 -37.34 -24.67
CA ASN A 11 -33.01 -37.91 -25.02
C ASN A 11 -32.94 -39.44 -24.93
N GLY A 12 -34.06 -40.10 -24.66
CA GLY A 12 -34.15 -41.57 -24.62
C GLY A 12 -33.73 -42.26 -25.92
N CYS A 13 -33.28 -43.51 -25.79
CA CYS A 13 -32.92 -44.33 -26.94
C CYS A 13 -34.10 -44.45 -27.93
N SER A 14 -33.80 -44.61 -29.21
CA SER A 14 -34.83 -44.65 -30.27
C SER A 14 -35.85 -45.76 -30.00
N ARG A 15 -35.40 -46.91 -29.47
CA ARG A 15 -36.25 -48.06 -29.11
C ARG A 15 -37.25 -47.75 -27.99
N CYS A 16 -36.84 -47.03 -26.94
CA CYS A 16 -37.74 -46.64 -25.85
C CYS A 16 -38.74 -45.55 -26.29
N LYS A 17 -38.28 -44.60 -27.12
CA LYS A 17 -39.14 -43.55 -27.71
C LYS A 17 -40.24 -44.13 -28.60
N GLN A 18 -39.89 -45.07 -29.49
CA GLN A 18 -40.83 -45.73 -30.38
C GLN A 18 -41.92 -46.50 -29.61
N ARG A 19 -41.55 -47.09 -28.47
CA ARG A 19 -42.45 -47.87 -27.62
C ARG A 19 -43.23 -47.03 -26.59
N LYS A 20 -43.04 -45.70 -26.60
CA LYS A 20 -43.72 -44.75 -25.70
C LYS A 20 -43.56 -45.10 -24.21
N VAL A 21 -42.42 -45.70 -23.84
CA VAL A 21 -42.05 -45.99 -22.44
C VAL A 21 -40.92 -45.07 -22.00
N LYS A 22 -40.83 -44.77 -20.70
CA LYS A 22 -39.78 -43.89 -20.15
C LYS A 22 -38.44 -44.61 -20.22
N CYS A 23 -37.54 -44.10 -21.06
CA CYS A 23 -36.14 -44.52 -21.07
C CYS A 23 -35.47 -44.01 -19.79
N ASP A 24 -34.62 -44.83 -19.20
CA ASP A 24 -33.73 -44.43 -18.11
C ASP A 24 -32.42 -43.81 -18.62
N GLU A 25 -32.25 -43.72 -19.94
CA GLU A 25 -31.17 -43.01 -20.65
C GLU A 25 -29.75 -43.54 -20.36
N ARG A 26 -29.63 -44.68 -19.67
CA ARG A 26 -28.35 -45.40 -19.48
C ARG A 26 -27.87 -46.03 -20.80
N ARG A 27 -26.58 -46.37 -20.92
CA ARG A 27 -25.98 -46.98 -22.13
C ARG A 27 -25.30 -48.32 -21.78
N PRO A 28 -25.87 -49.48 -22.16
CA PRO A 28 -27.20 -49.65 -22.73
C PRO A 28 -28.30 -49.26 -21.71
N CYS A 29 -29.49 -48.92 -22.21
CA CYS A 29 -30.59 -48.48 -21.34
C CYS A 29 -31.07 -49.67 -20.49
N GLY A 30 -31.40 -49.48 -19.22
CA GLY A 30 -31.80 -50.58 -18.33
C GLY A 30 -33.05 -51.30 -18.83
N VAL A 31 -33.96 -50.57 -19.48
CA VAL A 31 -35.15 -51.16 -20.15
C VAL A 31 -34.76 -52.04 -21.35
N CYS A 32 -33.69 -51.67 -22.06
CA CYS A 32 -33.13 -52.40 -23.20
C CYS A 32 -32.41 -53.66 -22.71
N ILE A 33 -31.62 -53.55 -21.62
CA ILE A 33 -30.91 -54.64 -20.95
C ILE A 33 -31.90 -55.68 -20.41
N LYS A 34 -32.90 -55.24 -19.61
CA LYS A 34 -33.90 -56.15 -19.01
C LYS A 34 -34.72 -56.92 -20.05
N ARG A 35 -34.80 -56.41 -21.28
CA ARG A 35 -35.57 -57.02 -22.37
C ARG A 35 -34.69 -57.68 -23.44
N GLY A 36 -33.37 -57.73 -23.24
CA GLY A 36 -32.43 -58.37 -24.17
C GLY A 36 -32.36 -57.71 -25.56
N LEU A 37 -32.59 -56.39 -25.66
CA LEU A 37 -32.62 -55.66 -26.94
C LEU A 37 -31.39 -54.77 -27.12
N SER A 38 -30.88 -54.68 -28.36
CA SER A 38 -29.78 -53.77 -28.70
C SER A 38 -30.20 -52.30 -28.55
N CYS A 39 -29.54 -51.61 -27.64
CA CYS A 39 -29.83 -50.21 -27.35
C CYS A 39 -29.19 -49.33 -28.43
N SER A 40 -30.00 -48.51 -29.10
CA SER A 40 -29.50 -47.54 -30.09
C SER A 40 -28.59 -46.44 -29.51
N LEU A 41 -28.41 -46.39 -28.19
CA LEU A 41 -27.40 -45.55 -27.55
C LEU A 41 -26.00 -46.19 -27.61
N ILE A 42 -25.86 -47.35 -28.25
CA ILE A 42 -24.59 -48.04 -28.50
C ILE A 42 -24.42 -48.20 -30.01
N SER A 43 -23.30 -47.71 -30.56
CA SER A 43 -22.90 -47.90 -31.96
C SER A 43 -21.78 -48.94 -32.06
N SER A 44 -22.15 -50.11 -32.61
CA SER A 44 -21.46 -51.16 -33.41
C SER A 44 -20.10 -51.81 -33.05
N PRO A 45 -19.89 -53.09 -33.45
CA PRO A 45 -18.94 -54.10 -32.92
C PRO A 45 -17.67 -54.24 -33.80
N SER A 46 -16.61 -55.02 -33.54
CA SER A 46 -16.37 -56.25 -32.76
C SER A 46 -14.87 -56.41 -32.48
N LEU A 47 -14.53 -56.82 -31.26
CA LEU A 47 -13.22 -57.34 -30.84
C LEU A 47 -13.24 -58.87 -30.95
N ASP A 48 -12.13 -59.47 -31.38
CA ASP A 48 -11.68 -60.76 -30.83
C ASP A 48 -10.30 -60.58 -30.21
N SER A 49 -10.14 -61.27 -29.09
CA SER A 49 -9.26 -60.99 -27.96
C SER A 49 -8.01 -61.85 -27.93
N ALA A 50 -6.85 -61.27 -27.59
CA ALA A 50 -5.85 -61.94 -26.75
C ALA A 50 -4.82 -60.98 -26.13
N SER A 51 -4.73 -61.08 -24.80
CA SER A 51 -3.58 -60.82 -23.92
C SER A 51 -3.09 -59.39 -23.60
N LEU A 52 -3.30 -59.08 -22.31
CA LEU A 52 -2.40 -58.40 -21.38
C LEU A 52 -1.99 -56.95 -21.70
N LYS A 53 -2.65 -55.98 -21.03
CA LYS A 53 -2.02 -54.77 -20.46
C LYS A 53 -2.96 -54.07 -19.48
N GLY A 54 -2.36 -53.61 -18.37
CA GLY A 54 -3.02 -53.00 -17.22
C GLY A 54 -3.84 -51.76 -17.57
N GLN A 55 -4.97 -51.63 -16.87
CA GLN A 55 -5.99 -50.63 -17.05
C GLN A 55 -5.49 -49.23 -16.64
N VAL A 56 -5.43 -48.32 -17.62
CA VAL A 56 -5.54 -46.87 -17.40
C VAL A 56 -7.03 -46.52 -17.52
N SER A 57 -7.54 -45.75 -16.55
CA SER A 57 -8.92 -45.28 -16.49
C SER A 57 -9.19 -44.22 -17.58
N PRO A 58 -10.37 -44.20 -18.27
CA PRO A 58 -10.64 -43.28 -19.39
C PRO A 58 -10.78 -41.80 -19.00
N ASN A 59 -10.67 -41.45 -17.72
CA ASN A 59 -10.94 -40.11 -17.21
C ASN A 59 -9.80 -39.08 -17.40
N ALA A 60 -8.69 -39.44 -18.06
CA ALA A 60 -7.57 -38.53 -18.26
C ALA A 60 -7.64 -37.71 -19.58
N ILE A 61 -8.62 -37.95 -20.47
CA ILE A 61 -8.60 -37.41 -21.84
C ILE A 61 -9.76 -36.41 -22.13
N SER A 62 -10.70 -36.20 -21.21
CA SER A 62 -11.83 -35.28 -21.45
C SER A 62 -11.52 -33.78 -21.27
N PHE A 63 -10.28 -33.40 -20.92
CA PHE A 63 -9.93 -32.00 -20.69
C PHE A 63 -9.55 -31.20 -21.94
N ILE A 64 -9.53 -31.84 -23.12
CA ILE A 64 -9.35 -31.16 -24.40
C ILE A 64 -10.72 -31.01 -25.08
N GLY A 65 -11.55 -30.14 -24.50
CA GLY A 65 -12.70 -29.53 -25.15
C GLY A 65 -13.99 -30.36 -25.16
N THR A 66 -14.91 -30.01 -24.27
CA THR A 66 -16.32 -29.67 -24.60
C THR A 66 -16.97 -29.13 -23.33
N GLU A 67 -17.52 -27.91 -23.42
CA GLU A 67 -18.37 -27.15 -22.47
C GLU A 67 -17.76 -25.84 -21.91
N ASP A 68 -18.32 -24.73 -22.42
CA ASP A 68 -18.36 -23.34 -21.92
C ASP A 68 -17.11 -22.71 -21.30
N VAL A 69 -16.00 -22.73 -22.07
CA VAL A 69 -14.95 -21.70 -21.96
C VAL A 69 -14.86 -21.02 -23.31
N GLN A 70 -15.17 -19.72 -23.37
CA GLN A 70 -14.87 -18.92 -24.57
C GLN A 70 -13.39 -19.14 -24.91
N PRO A 71 -13.03 -19.49 -26.16
CA PRO A 71 -11.63 -19.49 -26.55
C PRO A 71 -11.03 -18.13 -26.18
N LEU A 72 -9.81 -18.10 -25.63
CA LEU A 72 -9.03 -16.86 -25.46
C LEU A 72 -9.37 -15.94 -26.63
N ASN A 73 -9.98 -14.79 -26.37
CA ASN A 73 -10.55 -13.91 -27.40
C ASN A 73 -9.40 -13.30 -28.21
N PHE A 74 -8.85 -14.07 -29.16
CA PHE A 74 -7.86 -13.64 -30.13
C PHE A 74 -8.47 -12.70 -31.21
N SER A 75 -9.71 -12.23 -31.02
CA SER A 75 -10.54 -11.65 -32.09
C SER A 75 -11.35 -10.41 -31.66
N LYS A 76 -10.76 -9.46 -30.93
CA LYS A 76 -11.31 -8.09 -30.83
C LYS A 76 -10.21 -7.03 -30.94
N GLY A 77 -9.61 -6.97 -32.12
CA GLY A 77 -9.02 -5.74 -32.68
C GLY A 77 -9.88 -5.35 -33.88
N THR A 78 -10.16 -4.06 -34.02
CA THR A 78 -10.89 -3.41 -35.12
C THR A 78 -10.82 -4.15 -36.46
N SER A 79 -11.98 -4.33 -37.09
CA SER A 79 -12.12 -4.79 -38.48
C SER A 79 -11.23 -3.96 -39.40
N ILE A 80 -10.07 -4.50 -39.73
CA ILE A 80 -9.30 -4.14 -40.91
C ILE A 80 -9.32 -5.42 -41.73
N ALA A 81 -9.99 -5.37 -42.88
CA ALA A 81 -10.03 -6.47 -43.84
C ALA A 81 -8.60 -7.02 -44.07
N PRO A 82 -8.42 -8.34 -44.22
CA PRO A 82 -7.10 -8.93 -44.42
C PRO A 82 -6.58 -8.45 -45.79
N LYS A 83 -5.70 -7.44 -45.79
CA LYS A 83 -4.88 -7.15 -46.95
C LYS A 83 -3.97 -8.36 -47.19
N CYS A 84 -4.14 -8.98 -48.35
CA CYS A 84 -3.37 -10.07 -48.96
C CYS A 84 -2.42 -10.84 -48.04
N GLN A 85 -2.71 -12.13 -47.89
CA GLN A 85 -1.77 -13.19 -47.52
C GLN A 85 -0.41 -12.97 -48.22
N ARG A 86 0.60 -12.49 -47.48
CA ARG A 86 1.98 -12.88 -47.78
C ARG A 86 2.16 -14.27 -47.17
N PRO A 87 2.54 -15.30 -47.94
CA PRO A 87 3.00 -16.54 -47.33
C PRO A 87 4.18 -16.18 -46.42
N SER A 88 4.22 -16.71 -45.20
CA SER A 88 5.42 -16.61 -44.35
C SER A 88 6.60 -17.07 -45.19
N GLY A 89 7.51 -16.15 -45.48
CA GLY A 89 8.65 -16.49 -46.32
C GLY A 89 9.51 -17.47 -45.53
N TRP A 90 9.94 -18.58 -46.15
CA TRP A 90 10.92 -19.49 -45.54
C TRP A 90 12.17 -18.73 -45.03
N THR A 91 12.50 -17.59 -45.65
CA THR A 91 13.55 -16.65 -45.21
C THR A 91 13.27 -16.01 -43.85
N GLU A 92 12.01 -15.69 -43.56
CA GLU A 92 11.57 -15.11 -42.30
C GLU A 92 11.61 -16.16 -41.18
N ASP A 93 11.16 -17.38 -41.47
CA ASP A 93 11.24 -18.52 -40.55
C ASP A 93 12.70 -18.88 -40.23
N LEU A 94 13.60 -18.81 -41.22
CA LEU A 94 15.03 -18.94 -40.99
C LEU A 94 15.59 -17.82 -40.11
N GLY A 95 15.12 -16.59 -40.28
CA GLY A 95 15.46 -15.47 -39.40
C GLY A 95 15.04 -15.72 -37.95
N LEU A 96 13.79 -16.18 -37.74
CA LEU A 96 13.27 -16.55 -36.43
C LEU A 96 14.07 -17.73 -35.82
N MET A 97 14.41 -18.75 -36.61
CA MET A 97 15.21 -19.88 -36.15
C MET A 97 16.64 -19.47 -35.77
N SER A 98 17.25 -18.60 -36.57
CA SER A 98 18.59 -18.04 -36.28
C SER A 98 18.58 -17.23 -34.98
N HIS A 99 17.58 -16.36 -34.79
CA HIS A 99 17.40 -15.61 -33.55
C HIS A 99 17.12 -16.52 -32.35
N TYR A 100 16.38 -17.61 -32.56
CA TYR A 100 16.13 -18.58 -31.51
C TYR A 100 17.42 -19.22 -31.01
N ALA A 101 18.22 -19.79 -31.92
CA ALA A 101 19.45 -20.51 -31.60
C ALA A 101 20.55 -19.59 -31.04
N SER A 102 20.58 -18.32 -31.48
CA SER A 102 21.64 -17.38 -31.09
C SER A 102 21.33 -16.61 -29.82
N ILE A 103 20.05 -16.27 -29.58
CA ILE A 103 19.66 -15.33 -28.53
C ILE A 103 18.53 -15.90 -27.66
N THR A 104 17.39 -16.27 -28.24
CA THR A 104 16.19 -16.62 -27.45
C THR A 104 16.42 -17.83 -26.54
N SER A 105 17.09 -18.88 -27.01
CA SER A 105 17.35 -20.07 -26.19
C SER A 105 18.18 -19.77 -24.93
N ALA A 106 19.00 -18.71 -24.94
CA ALA A 106 19.81 -18.30 -23.81
C ALA A 106 19.02 -17.50 -22.75
N THR A 107 17.84 -17.00 -23.08
CA THR A 107 16.95 -16.26 -22.16
C THR A 107 15.89 -17.15 -21.51
N LEU A 108 15.83 -18.42 -21.89
CA LEU A 108 14.89 -19.41 -21.32
C LEU A 108 15.41 -20.01 -20.00
N PRO A 109 14.50 -20.36 -19.07
CA PRO A 109 14.88 -20.91 -17.77
C PRO A 109 15.48 -22.32 -17.89
N GLY A 110 16.44 -22.67 -17.03
CA GLY A 110 17.05 -24.01 -16.96
C GLY A 110 18.55 -23.99 -16.69
N ALA A 111 19.07 -25.03 -16.02
CA ALA A 111 20.50 -25.12 -15.67
C ALA A 111 21.40 -25.40 -16.89
N ASN A 112 20.89 -26.06 -17.93
CA ASN A 112 21.64 -26.46 -19.11
C ASN A 112 21.14 -25.79 -20.39
N ARG A 113 21.85 -24.73 -20.80
CA ARG A 113 21.54 -23.94 -22.01
C ARG A 113 21.57 -24.78 -23.30
N ARG A 114 22.32 -25.88 -23.32
CA ARG A 114 22.45 -26.75 -24.50
C ARG A 114 21.14 -27.42 -24.88
N VAL A 115 20.28 -27.71 -23.90
CA VAL A 115 18.99 -28.37 -24.17
C VAL A 115 18.08 -27.46 -25.00
N TRP A 116 17.92 -26.20 -24.60
CA TRP A 116 17.12 -25.22 -25.36
C TRP A 116 17.75 -24.87 -26.70
N GLN A 117 19.07 -24.72 -26.75
CA GLN A 117 19.78 -24.23 -27.93
C GLN A 117 19.98 -25.29 -29.03
N ILE A 118 20.19 -26.55 -28.65
CA ILE A 118 20.62 -27.61 -29.57
C ILE A 118 19.62 -28.76 -29.61
N GLU A 119 19.32 -29.36 -28.46
CA GLU A 119 18.54 -30.60 -28.43
C GLU A 119 17.07 -30.39 -28.81
N ILE A 120 16.45 -29.31 -28.35
CA ILE A 120 15.05 -29.00 -28.70
C ILE A 120 14.87 -28.67 -30.19
N PRO A 121 15.70 -27.84 -30.82
CA PRO A 121 15.66 -27.66 -32.27
C PRO A 121 15.84 -28.96 -33.05
N LYS A 122 16.76 -29.84 -32.63
CA LYS A 122 16.93 -31.17 -33.27
C LYS A 122 15.65 -32.00 -33.20
N VAL A 123 14.98 -32.04 -32.05
CA VAL A 123 13.68 -32.73 -31.92
C VAL A 123 12.61 -32.01 -32.75
N GLY A 124 12.63 -30.69 -32.81
CA GLY A 124 11.70 -29.87 -33.60
C GLY A 124 11.70 -30.19 -35.09
N VAL A 125 12.86 -30.58 -35.65
CA VAL A 125 12.94 -31.02 -37.06
C VAL A 125 12.04 -32.23 -37.34
N ALA A 126 11.90 -33.15 -36.38
CA ALA A 126 11.06 -34.34 -36.51
C ALA A 126 9.58 -34.08 -36.19
N TYR A 127 9.27 -33.00 -35.46
CA TYR A 127 7.93 -32.70 -34.96
C TYR A 127 7.52 -31.26 -35.32
N PRO A 128 6.76 -31.06 -36.42
CA PRO A 128 6.41 -29.73 -36.93
C PRO A 128 5.76 -28.80 -35.90
N PHE A 129 4.94 -29.35 -34.98
CA PHE A 129 4.31 -28.56 -33.92
C PHE A 129 5.33 -27.95 -32.97
N LEU A 130 6.43 -28.65 -32.68
CA LEU A 130 7.49 -28.17 -31.81
C LEU A 130 8.31 -27.10 -32.52
N MET A 131 8.61 -27.30 -33.81
CA MET A 131 9.28 -26.27 -34.62
C MET A 131 8.46 -24.98 -34.65
N HIS A 132 7.15 -25.07 -34.86
CA HIS A 132 6.29 -23.90 -34.80
C HIS A 132 6.28 -23.22 -33.41
N GLN A 133 6.39 -23.96 -32.30
CA GLN A 133 6.56 -23.28 -30.99
C GLN A 133 7.90 -22.58 -30.84
N ILE A 134 8.98 -23.17 -31.35
CA ILE A 134 10.32 -22.55 -31.34
C ILE A 134 10.27 -21.22 -32.08
N LEU A 135 9.69 -21.20 -33.29
CA LEU A 135 9.52 -19.99 -34.09
C LEU A 135 8.58 -18.98 -33.41
N ALA A 136 7.49 -19.44 -32.80
CA ALA A 136 6.56 -18.57 -32.07
C ALA A 136 7.23 -17.85 -30.89
N VAL A 137 7.96 -18.58 -30.04
CA VAL A 137 8.69 -18.01 -28.90
C VAL A 137 9.78 -17.04 -29.36
N SER A 138 10.47 -17.37 -30.46
CA SER A 138 11.45 -16.47 -31.07
C SER A 138 10.81 -15.15 -31.55
N ALA A 139 9.66 -15.24 -32.22
CA ALA A 139 8.91 -14.08 -32.67
C ALA A 139 8.37 -13.25 -31.49
N PHE A 140 7.87 -13.88 -30.42
CA PHE A 140 7.50 -13.16 -29.19
C PHE A 140 8.69 -12.41 -28.57
N HIS A 141 9.86 -13.03 -28.56
CA HIS A 141 11.07 -12.39 -28.04
C HIS A 141 11.50 -11.20 -28.91
N LEU A 142 11.46 -11.32 -30.24
CA LEU A 142 11.74 -10.20 -31.14
C LEU A 142 10.71 -9.07 -31.00
N ALA A 143 9.44 -9.38 -30.78
CA ALA A 143 8.41 -8.39 -30.52
C ALA A 143 8.72 -7.55 -29.26
N ARG A 144 9.38 -8.16 -28.26
CA ARG A 144 9.83 -7.48 -27.04
C ARG A 144 11.06 -6.60 -27.27
N LEU A 145 12.01 -7.07 -28.08
CA LEU A 145 13.26 -6.36 -28.35
C LEU A 145 13.08 -5.22 -29.36
N ASN A 146 12.07 -5.28 -30.24
CA ASN A 146 11.84 -4.33 -31.32
C ASN A 146 10.46 -3.66 -31.21
N PRO A 147 10.30 -2.60 -30.39
CA PRO A 147 9.01 -1.94 -30.19
C PRO A 147 8.36 -1.38 -31.45
N SER A 148 9.16 -0.92 -32.44
CA SER A 148 8.69 -0.37 -33.72
C SER A 148 7.98 -1.39 -34.60
N GLU A 149 8.42 -2.65 -34.56
CA GLU A 149 7.89 -3.77 -35.36
C GLU A 149 7.08 -4.76 -34.53
N ARG A 150 6.78 -4.42 -33.27
CA ARG A 150 6.16 -5.31 -32.27
C ARG A 150 4.91 -6.00 -32.80
N GLN A 151 4.01 -5.27 -33.46
CA GLN A 151 2.75 -5.83 -33.96
C GLN A 151 2.95 -6.88 -35.05
N GLU A 152 3.96 -6.70 -35.89
CA GLU A 152 4.27 -7.65 -36.96
C GLU A 152 4.82 -8.96 -36.40
N TYR A 153 5.80 -8.88 -35.50
CA TYR A 153 6.33 -10.06 -34.82
C TYR A 153 5.28 -10.76 -33.96
N LEU A 154 4.39 -10.03 -33.29
CA LEU A 154 3.28 -10.63 -32.55
C LEU A 154 2.32 -11.39 -33.47
N SER A 155 1.95 -10.82 -34.62
CA SER A 155 1.11 -11.50 -35.61
C SER A 155 1.72 -12.82 -36.06
N ARG A 156 3.02 -12.81 -36.39
CA ARG A 156 3.79 -14.01 -36.78
C ARG A 156 3.88 -15.03 -35.65
N ALA A 157 4.17 -14.58 -34.44
CA ALA A 157 4.25 -15.45 -33.25
C ALA A 157 2.94 -16.22 -33.05
N LEU A 158 1.80 -15.54 -33.17
CA LEU A 158 0.47 -16.15 -33.01
C LEU A 158 0.12 -17.10 -34.15
N GLN A 159 0.52 -16.79 -35.38
CA GLN A 159 0.34 -17.70 -36.50
C GLN A 159 1.06 -19.02 -36.24
N HIS A 160 2.35 -18.99 -35.89
CA HIS A 160 3.07 -20.21 -35.56
C HIS A 160 2.52 -20.90 -34.31
N GLN A 161 2.17 -20.14 -33.26
CA GLN A 161 1.59 -20.71 -32.04
C GLN A 161 0.26 -21.44 -32.32
N HIS A 162 -0.57 -20.91 -33.23
CA HIS A 162 -1.79 -21.58 -33.68
C HIS A 162 -1.50 -22.93 -34.35
N HIS A 163 -0.59 -22.98 -35.32
CA HIS A 163 -0.19 -24.23 -35.99
C HIS A 163 0.35 -25.25 -35.00
N ALA A 164 1.16 -24.79 -34.05
CA ALA A 164 1.68 -25.63 -33.00
C ALA A 164 0.59 -26.19 -32.07
N ILE A 165 -0.38 -25.39 -31.65
CA ILE A 165 -1.51 -25.87 -30.84
C ILE A 165 -2.31 -26.94 -31.59
N CYS A 166 -2.58 -26.74 -32.89
CA CYS A 166 -3.26 -27.72 -33.73
C CYS A 166 -2.48 -29.05 -33.78
N GLY A 167 -1.16 -28.99 -33.99
CA GLY A 167 -0.33 -30.19 -34.01
C GLY A 167 -0.21 -30.88 -32.65
N ILE A 168 -0.07 -30.12 -31.55
CA ILE A 168 -0.09 -30.67 -30.18
C ILE A 168 -1.42 -31.39 -29.92
N ARG A 169 -2.56 -30.80 -30.27
CA ARG A 169 -3.87 -31.45 -30.11
C ARG A 169 -4.00 -32.77 -30.88
N GLY A 170 -3.42 -32.84 -32.08
CA GLY A 170 -3.39 -34.07 -32.87
C GLY A 170 -2.60 -35.20 -32.21
N GLU A 171 -1.53 -34.85 -31.49
CA GLU A 171 -0.59 -35.82 -30.90
C GLU A 171 -0.92 -36.19 -29.43
N VAL A 172 -1.59 -35.31 -28.69
CA VAL A 172 -1.92 -35.55 -27.26
C VAL A 172 -2.94 -36.68 -27.08
N ALA A 173 -3.74 -37.00 -28.10
CA ALA A 173 -4.64 -38.16 -28.06
C ALA A 173 -3.88 -39.51 -28.02
N THR A 174 -2.62 -39.54 -28.48
CA THR A 174 -1.78 -40.74 -28.59
C THR A 174 -0.36 -40.46 -28.10
N VAL A 175 -0.20 -40.18 -26.81
CA VAL A 175 1.13 -39.97 -26.21
C VAL A 175 1.88 -41.30 -26.14
N THR A 176 3.10 -41.32 -26.65
CA THR A 176 4.01 -42.47 -26.69
C THR A 176 5.39 -42.08 -26.15
N PRO A 177 6.24 -43.05 -25.78
CA PRO A 177 7.64 -42.76 -25.44
C PRO A 177 8.45 -42.08 -26.56
N ARG A 178 7.97 -42.10 -27.81
CA ARG A 178 8.66 -41.48 -28.95
C ARG A 178 8.35 -39.99 -29.10
N ASN A 179 7.10 -39.57 -28.83
CA ASN A 179 6.65 -38.18 -28.97
C ASN A 179 6.54 -37.44 -27.62
N CYS A 180 6.68 -38.12 -26.47
CA CYS A 180 6.54 -37.50 -25.15
C CYS A 180 7.54 -36.36 -24.89
N HIS A 181 8.79 -36.48 -25.33
CA HIS A 181 9.78 -35.40 -25.20
C HIS A 181 9.41 -34.18 -26.05
N ALA A 182 8.92 -34.40 -27.28
CA ALA A 182 8.50 -33.31 -28.17
C ALA A 182 7.24 -32.61 -27.63
N LEU A 183 6.26 -33.39 -27.14
CA LEU A 183 5.05 -32.89 -26.51
C LEU A 183 5.35 -32.10 -25.24
N PHE A 184 6.27 -32.58 -24.40
CA PHE A 184 6.69 -31.88 -23.20
C PHE A 184 7.39 -30.55 -23.54
N ALA A 185 8.33 -30.58 -24.49
CA ALA A 185 9.03 -29.39 -24.98
C ALA A 185 8.06 -28.36 -25.57
N GLY A 186 7.16 -28.81 -26.44
CA GLY A 186 6.19 -27.96 -27.12
C GLY A 186 5.20 -27.35 -26.14
N SER A 187 4.78 -28.11 -25.12
CA SER A 187 3.89 -27.61 -24.07
C SER A 187 4.59 -26.62 -23.13
N SER A 188 5.88 -26.84 -22.84
CA SER A 188 6.70 -25.90 -22.05
C SER A 188 6.93 -24.58 -22.78
N LEU A 189 7.20 -24.62 -24.09
CA LEU A 189 7.31 -23.42 -24.92
C LEU A 189 5.96 -22.74 -25.13
N LEU A 190 4.87 -23.50 -25.20
CA LEU A 190 3.51 -22.95 -25.25
C LEU A 190 3.18 -22.17 -23.98
N PHE A 191 3.62 -22.63 -22.80
CA PHE A 191 3.50 -21.88 -21.54
C PHE A 191 4.21 -20.53 -21.60
N ILE A 192 5.47 -20.52 -22.04
CA ILE A 192 6.27 -19.29 -22.24
C ILE A 192 5.55 -18.36 -23.22
N GLY A 193 5.08 -18.91 -24.34
CA GLY A 193 4.35 -18.17 -25.36
C GLY A 193 3.01 -17.62 -24.88
N ALA A 194 2.30 -18.31 -23.98
CA ALA A 194 1.01 -17.86 -23.46
C ALA A 194 1.17 -16.61 -22.57
N PHE A 195 2.19 -16.60 -21.70
CA PHE A 195 2.52 -15.42 -20.90
C PHE A 195 3.07 -14.28 -21.78
N ALA A 196 3.95 -14.57 -22.73
CA ALA A 196 4.45 -13.57 -23.68
C ALA A 196 3.35 -12.96 -24.56
N ALA A 197 2.34 -13.75 -24.95
CA ALA A 197 1.20 -13.29 -25.73
C ALA A 197 0.33 -12.34 -24.92
N CYS A 198 -0.05 -12.64 -23.68
CA CYS A 198 -1.00 -11.80 -22.95
C CYS A 198 -0.40 -10.49 -22.39
N ALA A 199 0.93 -10.32 -22.41
CA ALA A 199 1.60 -9.00 -22.24
C ALA A 199 1.26 -7.99 -23.37
N ARG A 200 0.28 -8.32 -24.22
CA ARG A 200 -0.30 -7.55 -25.34
C ARG A 200 -1.13 -6.34 -24.92
N THR A 201 -1.71 -6.30 -23.72
CA THR A 201 -2.75 -5.33 -23.38
C THR A 201 -2.42 -4.56 -22.11
N SER A 202 -1.51 -3.59 -22.23
CA SER A 202 -1.49 -2.48 -21.29
C SER A 202 -2.87 -1.81 -21.34
N GLY A 203 -3.59 -1.79 -20.22
CA GLY A 203 -4.94 -1.21 -20.10
C GLY A 203 -6.15 -2.15 -20.27
N GLY A 204 -5.99 -3.47 -20.18
CA GLY A 204 -7.12 -4.40 -20.11
C GLY A 204 -7.85 -4.37 -18.75
N ASN A 205 -9.18 -4.53 -18.74
CA ASN A 205 -9.97 -4.60 -17.50
C ASN A 205 -9.74 -5.94 -16.75
N LEU A 206 -10.14 -6.01 -15.47
CA LEU A 206 -9.93 -7.20 -14.63
C LEU A 206 -10.49 -8.48 -15.26
N GLU A 207 -11.65 -8.40 -15.90
CA GLU A 207 -12.28 -9.56 -16.55
C GLU A 207 -11.37 -10.18 -17.61
N GLN A 208 -10.79 -9.35 -18.49
CA GLN A 208 -9.87 -9.83 -19.52
C GLN A 208 -8.62 -10.46 -18.88
N LYS A 209 -8.02 -9.81 -17.89
CA LYS A 209 -6.79 -10.31 -17.24
C LYS A 209 -7.02 -11.62 -16.48
N VAL A 210 -8.17 -11.76 -15.80
CA VAL A 210 -8.57 -13.00 -15.14
C VAL A 210 -8.75 -14.13 -16.16
N ASN A 211 -9.40 -13.86 -17.29
CA ASN A 211 -9.59 -14.85 -18.35
C ASN A 211 -8.27 -15.30 -18.98
N ASP A 212 -7.35 -14.36 -19.20
CA ASP A 212 -6.02 -14.66 -19.74
C ASP A 212 -5.22 -15.54 -18.76
N LEU A 213 -5.23 -15.19 -17.46
CA LEU A 213 -4.59 -15.98 -16.40
C LEU A 213 -5.18 -17.40 -16.30
N LEU A 214 -6.51 -17.53 -16.33
CA LEU A 214 -7.19 -18.82 -16.34
C LEU A 214 -6.83 -19.66 -17.56
N GLY A 215 -6.69 -19.03 -18.74
CA GLY A 215 -6.21 -19.68 -19.95
C GLY A 215 -4.83 -20.30 -19.76
N VAL A 216 -3.91 -19.58 -19.12
CA VAL A 216 -2.58 -20.10 -18.78
C VAL A 216 -2.65 -21.28 -17.80
N PHE A 217 -3.49 -21.19 -16.77
CA PHE A 217 -3.64 -22.26 -15.77
C PHE A 217 -4.13 -23.57 -16.40
N VAL A 218 -5.06 -23.48 -17.35
CA VAL A 218 -5.54 -24.66 -18.10
C VAL A 218 -4.40 -25.29 -18.92
N LEU A 219 -3.58 -24.48 -19.60
CA LEU A 219 -2.44 -24.98 -20.38
C LEU A 219 -1.44 -25.72 -19.49
N VAL A 220 -1.08 -25.13 -18.35
CA VAL A 220 -0.14 -25.68 -17.37
C VAL A 220 -0.61 -27.02 -16.80
N ARG A 221 -1.91 -27.16 -16.51
CA ARG A 221 -2.50 -28.42 -16.04
C ARG A 221 -2.54 -29.50 -17.12
N GLY A 222 -2.68 -29.12 -18.39
CA GLY A 222 -2.50 -30.03 -19.53
C GLY A 222 -1.08 -30.60 -19.58
N VAL A 223 -0.05 -29.75 -19.38
CA VAL A 223 1.36 -30.19 -19.33
C VAL A 223 1.61 -31.15 -18.16
N ASN A 224 1.05 -30.84 -16.98
CA ASN A 224 1.17 -31.69 -15.80
C ASN A 224 0.61 -33.10 -16.02
N SER A 225 -0.48 -33.22 -16.78
CA SER A 225 -1.07 -34.53 -17.11
C SER A 225 -0.12 -35.40 -17.95
N ILE A 226 0.57 -34.79 -18.92
CA ILE A 226 1.59 -35.48 -19.74
C ILE A 226 2.79 -35.88 -18.89
N LEU A 227 3.28 -34.95 -18.05
CA LEU A 227 4.38 -35.18 -17.13
C LEU A 227 4.12 -36.35 -16.18
N ASN A 228 2.93 -36.45 -15.60
CA ASN A 228 2.59 -37.53 -14.67
C ASN A 228 2.51 -38.90 -15.36
N LEU A 229 2.10 -38.96 -16.63
CA LEU A 229 2.00 -40.21 -17.39
C LEU A 229 3.36 -40.76 -17.85
N PHE A 230 4.33 -39.88 -18.14
CA PHE A 230 5.63 -40.26 -18.72
C PHE A 230 6.82 -39.77 -17.88
N LYS A 231 6.60 -39.53 -16.59
CA LYS A 231 7.59 -38.94 -15.68
C LYS A 231 8.95 -39.61 -15.78
N ASP A 232 8.99 -40.93 -15.71
CA ASP A 232 10.23 -41.71 -15.74
C ASP A 232 10.91 -41.69 -17.11
N VAL A 233 10.15 -41.67 -18.20
CA VAL A 233 10.68 -41.58 -19.56
C VAL A 233 11.28 -40.19 -19.81
N ILE A 234 10.56 -39.14 -19.41
CA ILE A 234 11.02 -37.75 -19.56
C ILE A 234 12.25 -37.49 -18.68
N ARG A 235 12.22 -38.00 -17.44
CA ARG A 235 13.32 -37.91 -16.47
C ARG A 235 14.59 -38.61 -16.95
N ASN A 236 14.46 -39.77 -17.60
CA ASN A 236 15.62 -40.51 -18.10
C ASN A 236 16.10 -40.07 -19.49
N GLY A 237 15.46 -39.06 -20.09
CA GLY A 237 15.85 -38.52 -21.41
C GLY A 237 16.35 -37.08 -21.35
N THR A 238 16.25 -36.38 -22.47
CA THR A 238 16.81 -35.02 -22.70
C THR A 238 16.38 -33.96 -21.66
N PHE A 239 15.26 -34.19 -20.97
CA PHE A 239 14.67 -33.25 -20.01
C PHE A 239 14.90 -33.63 -18.54
N GLY A 240 15.71 -34.66 -18.26
CA GLY A 240 15.99 -35.14 -16.91
C GLY A 240 16.46 -34.06 -15.94
N GLU A 241 17.41 -33.24 -16.37
CA GLU A 241 17.97 -32.14 -15.58
C GLU A 241 16.95 -31.05 -15.21
N PHE A 242 15.86 -30.90 -15.98
CA PHE A 242 14.76 -29.98 -15.66
C PHE A 242 13.82 -30.53 -14.59
N ILE A 243 13.77 -31.85 -14.43
CA ILE A 243 12.90 -32.56 -13.47
C ILE A 243 13.66 -32.84 -12.16
N GLU A 244 14.96 -33.12 -12.22
CA GLU A 244 15.77 -33.57 -11.09
C GLU A 244 16.48 -32.44 -10.32
N CYS A 245 16.08 -31.18 -10.47
CA CYS A 245 16.71 -30.07 -9.76
C CYS A 245 16.37 -30.13 -8.25
N ASN A 246 17.07 -30.99 -7.52
CA ASN A 246 17.17 -31.03 -6.06
C ASN A 246 18.47 -30.32 -5.70
N SER A 247 18.41 -29.03 -5.40
CA SER A 247 19.55 -28.32 -4.81
C SER A 247 19.03 -27.44 -3.69
N TYR A 248 19.38 -27.78 -2.46
CA TYR A 248 19.01 -27.03 -1.25
C TYR A 248 19.42 -25.55 -1.36
N ALA A 249 18.51 -24.71 -1.84
CA ALA A 249 18.52 -23.28 -1.59
C ALA A 249 17.37 -23.03 -0.62
N GLY A 250 17.69 -22.54 0.57
CA GLY A 250 16.68 -22.08 1.52
C GLY A 250 15.79 -21.02 0.87
N GLY A 251 14.53 -20.96 1.32
CA GLY A 251 13.52 -20.04 0.77
C GLY A 251 14.05 -18.61 0.65
N THR A 252 13.72 -17.95 -0.45
CA THR A 252 14.05 -16.53 -0.64
C THR A 252 13.25 -15.68 0.34
N GLY A 253 13.78 -14.52 0.74
CA GLY A 253 13.06 -13.60 1.65
C GLY A 253 11.65 -13.23 1.16
N LEU A 254 11.44 -13.21 -0.16
CA LEU A 254 10.13 -13.06 -0.78
C LEU A 254 9.21 -14.24 -0.47
N LEU A 255 9.65 -15.48 -0.72
CA LEU A 255 8.83 -16.67 -0.49
C LEU A 255 8.55 -16.90 1.00
N SER A 256 9.49 -16.59 1.88
CA SER A 256 9.26 -16.60 3.33
C SER A 256 8.18 -15.58 3.74
N SER A 257 8.28 -14.34 3.25
CA SER A 257 7.26 -13.31 3.49
C SER A 257 5.89 -13.66 2.90
N LEU A 258 5.87 -14.34 1.74
CA LEU A 258 4.63 -14.85 1.14
C LEU A 258 3.97 -15.88 2.06
N VAL A 259 4.72 -16.86 2.57
CA VAL A 259 4.20 -17.89 3.49
C VAL A 259 3.64 -17.27 4.77
N GLU A 260 4.34 -16.31 5.36
CA GLU A 260 3.85 -15.56 6.54
C GLU A 260 2.52 -14.84 6.26
N ARG A 261 2.41 -14.14 5.13
CA ARG A 261 1.16 -13.45 4.75
C ARG A 261 0.01 -14.41 4.46
N LEU A 262 0.29 -15.55 3.84
CA LEU A 262 -0.72 -16.60 3.59
C LEU A 262 -1.31 -17.14 4.89
N HIS A 263 -0.52 -17.19 5.96
CA HIS A 263 -1.02 -17.55 7.29
C HIS A 263 -2.05 -16.53 7.81
N LEU A 264 -1.74 -15.23 7.72
CA LEU A 264 -2.65 -14.15 8.11
C LEU A 264 -3.96 -14.13 7.30
N ILE A 265 -3.89 -14.44 6.00
CA ILE A 265 -5.09 -14.56 5.16
C ILE A 265 -5.95 -15.73 5.60
N THR A 266 -5.33 -16.85 6.00
CA THR A 266 -6.05 -18.02 6.51
C THR A 266 -6.80 -17.66 7.79
N GLU A 267 -6.14 -17.00 8.75
CA GLU A 267 -6.77 -16.52 9.99
C GLU A 267 -7.92 -15.53 9.70
N SER A 268 -7.74 -14.64 8.72
CA SER A 268 -8.77 -13.67 8.31
C SER A 268 -9.97 -14.35 7.65
N LEU A 269 -9.74 -15.37 6.82
CA LEU A 269 -10.81 -16.21 6.26
C LEU A 269 -11.52 -17.03 7.33
N ASP A 270 -10.80 -17.43 8.39
CA ASP A 270 -11.35 -18.15 9.53
C ASP A 270 -12.27 -17.28 10.40
N ALA A 271 -11.89 -16.02 10.62
CA ALA A 271 -12.64 -15.06 11.42
C ALA A 271 -13.81 -14.39 10.65
N GLY A 272 -13.75 -14.37 9.31
CA GLY A 272 -14.74 -13.72 8.46
C GLY A 272 -16.07 -14.48 8.31
N LYS A 273 -17.16 -13.77 7.98
CA LYS A 273 -18.45 -14.35 7.59
C LYS A 273 -18.43 -14.84 6.13
N VAL A 274 -17.50 -15.71 5.79
CA VAL A 274 -17.36 -16.29 4.45
C VAL A 274 -18.07 -17.65 4.41
N ASP A 275 -18.74 -17.95 3.29
CA ASP A 275 -19.38 -19.25 3.09
C ASP A 275 -18.38 -20.41 3.25
N HIS A 276 -18.83 -21.51 3.88
CA HIS A 276 -17.97 -22.64 4.23
C HIS A 276 -17.34 -23.30 2.99
N VAL A 277 -18.04 -23.33 1.85
CA VAL A 277 -17.52 -23.89 0.59
C VAL A 277 -16.43 -23.00 0.03
N VAL A 278 -16.64 -21.68 0.00
CA VAL A 278 -15.64 -20.70 -0.44
C VAL A 278 -14.40 -20.77 0.44
N LYS A 279 -14.59 -20.84 1.76
CA LYS A 279 -13.51 -20.95 2.75
C LYS A 279 -12.67 -22.21 2.53
N ALA A 280 -13.31 -23.36 2.32
CA ALA A 280 -12.60 -24.61 2.03
C ALA A 280 -11.80 -24.53 0.72
N GLN A 281 -12.41 -24.00 -0.35
CA GLN A 281 -11.76 -23.88 -1.66
C GLN A 281 -10.60 -22.87 -1.67
N ALA A 282 -10.75 -21.72 -1.01
CA ALA A 282 -9.69 -20.71 -0.89
C ALA A 282 -8.58 -21.18 0.05
N GLY A 283 -8.93 -21.77 1.20
CA GLY A 283 -7.98 -22.31 2.17
C GLY A 283 -7.09 -23.41 1.57
N GLU A 284 -7.68 -24.30 0.76
CA GLU A 284 -6.91 -25.31 0.03
C GLU A 284 -5.94 -24.70 -0.98
N ALA A 285 -6.35 -23.66 -1.71
CA ALA A 285 -5.47 -22.96 -2.65
C ALA A 285 -4.34 -22.21 -1.96
N ILE A 286 -4.62 -21.61 -0.79
CA ILE A 286 -3.63 -20.94 0.07
C ILE A 286 -2.60 -21.94 0.59
N PHE A 287 -3.07 -23.09 1.10
CA PHE A 287 -2.19 -24.15 1.56
C PHE A 287 -1.30 -24.66 0.44
N ALA A 288 -1.86 -24.92 -0.75
CA ALA A 288 -1.09 -25.36 -1.91
C ALA A 288 -0.05 -24.30 -2.35
N LEU A 289 -0.36 -23.00 -2.25
CA LEU A 289 0.59 -21.94 -2.57
C LEU A 289 1.74 -21.93 -1.56
N GLY A 290 1.44 -22.00 -0.27
CA GLY A 290 2.42 -22.09 0.80
C GLY A 290 3.31 -23.33 0.68
N GLU A 291 2.74 -24.49 0.36
CA GLU A 291 3.48 -25.74 0.12
C GLU A 291 4.42 -25.60 -1.08
N SER A 292 3.94 -25.01 -2.18
CA SER A 292 4.78 -24.79 -3.37
C SER A 292 5.94 -23.84 -3.08
N ALA A 293 5.72 -22.80 -2.28
CA ALA A 293 6.76 -21.86 -1.84
C ALA A 293 7.77 -22.52 -0.89
N GLY A 294 7.29 -23.35 0.05
CA GLY A 294 8.14 -24.07 1.00
C GLY A 294 8.98 -25.20 0.37
N ARG A 295 8.54 -25.76 -0.76
CA ARG A 295 9.26 -26.80 -1.52
C ARG A 295 10.11 -26.25 -2.67
N ALA A 296 10.13 -24.94 -2.88
CA ALA A 296 10.88 -24.32 -3.96
C ALA A 296 12.39 -24.30 -3.64
N SER A 297 13.09 -25.39 -3.97
CA SER A 297 14.53 -25.57 -3.68
C SER A 297 15.33 -25.78 -4.97
N THR A 298 15.31 -24.80 -5.87
CA THR A 298 16.01 -24.88 -7.18
C THR A 298 16.69 -23.56 -7.53
N ALA A 299 17.41 -23.53 -8.67
CA ALA A 299 18.07 -22.33 -9.18
C ALA A 299 17.13 -21.15 -9.50
N ALA A 300 15.81 -21.39 -9.61
CA ALA A 300 14.80 -20.35 -9.85
C ALA A 300 13.52 -20.64 -9.03
N PRO A 301 13.55 -20.42 -7.71
CA PRO A 301 12.49 -20.87 -6.81
C PRO A 301 11.15 -20.16 -7.07
N GLU A 302 11.16 -18.87 -7.40
CA GLU A 302 9.92 -18.13 -7.72
C GLU A 302 9.26 -18.63 -9.02
N LEU A 303 10.07 -18.96 -10.03
CA LEU A 303 9.55 -19.49 -11.30
C LEU A 303 8.89 -20.86 -11.10
N ASN A 304 9.46 -21.68 -10.21
CA ASN A 304 8.85 -22.95 -9.84
C ASN A 304 7.49 -22.77 -9.18
N VAL A 305 7.35 -21.81 -8.26
CA VAL A 305 6.05 -21.49 -7.66
C VAL A 305 5.05 -21.03 -8.74
N ALA A 306 5.48 -20.17 -9.66
CA ALA A 306 4.67 -19.69 -10.78
C ALA A 306 4.21 -20.80 -11.75
N ILE A 307 4.89 -21.94 -11.79
CA ILE A 307 4.54 -23.08 -12.65
C ILE A 307 3.76 -24.14 -11.87
N ILE A 308 4.25 -24.53 -10.68
CA ILE A 308 3.73 -25.66 -9.91
C ILE A 308 2.38 -25.34 -9.29
N TRP A 309 2.21 -24.14 -8.71
CA TRP A 309 0.96 -23.82 -8.03
C TRP A 309 -0.27 -23.93 -8.95
N PRO A 310 -0.26 -23.36 -10.17
CA PRO A 310 -1.33 -23.59 -11.14
C PRO A 310 -1.59 -25.05 -11.53
N MET A 311 -0.59 -25.93 -11.43
CA MET A 311 -0.74 -27.37 -11.71
C MET A 311 -1.56 -28.10 -10.64
N ILE A 312 -1.48 -27.65 -9.39
CA ILE A 312 -1.98 -28.39 -8.21
C ILE A 312 -3.25 -27.79 -7.59
N ILE A 313 -3.61 -26.55 -7.92
CA ILE A 313 -4.89 -25.95 -7.50
C ILE A 313 -6.07 -26.78 -8.02
N LYS A 314 -7.17 -26.84 -7.26
CA LYS A 314 -8.38 -27.59 -7.62
C LYS A 314 -9.40 -26.76 -8.41
N ASP A 315 -10.31 -27.45 -9.09
CA ASP A 315 -11.33 -26.83 -9.95
C ASP A 315 -12.28 -25.91 -9.19
N GLY A 316 -12.55 -26.21 -7.90
CA GLY A 316 -13.36 -25.34 -7.05
C GLY A 316 -12.77 -23.93 -6.92
N PHE A 317 -11.45 -23.82 -6.75
CA PHE A 317 -10.78 -22.53 -6.69
C PHE A 317 -10.72 -21.83 -8.05
N LEU A 318 -10.55 -22.58 -9.15
CA LEU A 318 -10.64 -22.01 -10.51
C LEU A 318 -12.01 -21.39 -10.77
N GLN A 319 -13.08 -22.00 -10.27
CA GLN A 319 -14.42 -21.45 -10.35
C GLN A 319 -14.53 -20.13 -9.58
N LEU A 320 -13.95 -20.05 -8.37
CA LEU A 320 -13.90 -18.78 -7.61
C LEU A 320 -13.12 -17.68 -8.34
N ILE A 321 -12.02 -18.02 -9.03
CA ILE A 321 -11.28 -17.06 -9.88
C ILE A 321 -12.17 -16.58 -11.03
N ARG A 322 -12.85 -17.50 -11.72
CA ARG A 322 -13.76 -17.20 -12.84
C ARG A 322 -14.91 -16.29 -12.41
N ASP A 323 -15.46 -16.56 -11.23
CA ASP A 323 -16.52 -15.77 -10.60
C ASP A 323 -15.99 -14.45 -10.01
N ARG A 324 -14.67 -14.23 -10.05
CA ARG A 324 -13.98 -13.06 -9.47
C ARG A 324 -14.32 -12.87 -8.00
N HIS A 325 -14.49 -13.98 -7.28
CA HIS A 325 -14.83 -13.96 -5.87
C HIS A 325 -13.72 -13.25 -5.07
N PRO A 326 -14.02 -12.31 -4.15
CA PRO A 326 -13.01 -11.55 -3.42
C PRO A 326 -11.92 -12.40 -2.76
N ALA A 327 -12.31 -13.50 -2.10
CA ALA A 327 -11.37 -14.45 -1.50
C ALA A 327 -10.34 -15.01 -2.52
N ALA A 328 -10.78 -15.33 -3.75
CA ALA A 328 -9.87 -15.81 -4.78
C ALA A 328 -8.99 -14.69 -5.34
N LEU A 329 -9.52 -13.48 -5.53
CA LEU A 329 -8.74 -12.33 -5.98
C LEU A 329 -7.62 -11.96 -5.00
N VAL A 330 -7.87 -12.07 -3.68
CA VAL A 330 -6.83 -11.84 -2.65
C VAL A 330 -5.69 -12.86 -2.76
N VAL A 331 -6.01 -14.14 -2.96
CA VAL A 331 -5.01 -15.19 -3.15
C VAL A 331 -4.23 -14.96 -4.46
N ILE A 332 -4.92 -14.57 -5.53
CA ILE A 332 -4.29 -14.24 -6.81
C ILE A 332 -3.39 -13.01 -6.70
N ALA A 333 -3.77 -11.99 -5.92
CA ALA A 333 -2.93 -10.82 -5.66
C ALA A 333 -1.58 -11.23 -5.00
N HIS A 334 -1.62 -12.17 -4.05
CA HIS A 334 -0.40 -12.70 -3.44
C HIS A 334 0.42 -13.53 -4.43
N TYR A 335 -0.23 -14.34 -5.27
CA TYR A 335 0.44 -15.01 -6.38
C TYR A 335 1.07 -14.05 -7.39
N CYS A 336 0.47 -12.88 -7.65
CA CYS A 336 1.04 -11.86 -8.51
C CYS A 336 2.38 -11.29 -8.00
N THR A 337 2.65 -11.35 -6.70
CA THR A 337 3.98 -10.98 -6.15
C THR A 337 5.07 -11.93 -6.64
N VAL A 338 4.76 -13.23 -6.76
CA VAL A 338 5.64 -14.24 -7.35
C VAL A 338 5.84 -13.93 -8.83
N LEU A 339 4.76 -13.69 -9.57
CA LEU A 339 4.83 -13.36 -11.01
C LEU A 339 5.67 -12.11 -11.27
N HIS A 340 5.52 -11.07 -10.42
CA HIS A 340 6.31 -9.85 -10.51
C HIS A 340 7.80 -10.12 -10.30
N ALA A 341 8.15 -10.90 -9.28
CA ALA A 341 9.54 -11.29 -9.02
C ALA A 341 10.14 -12.10 -10.18
N VAL A 342 9.38 -13.02 -10.76
CA VAL A 342 9.81 -13.79 -11.94
C VAL A 342 9.97 -12.88 -13.16
N GLY A 343 9.06 -11.93 -13.37
CA GLY A 343 9.10 -10.96 -14.47
C GLY A 343 10.33 -10.07 -14.46
N SER A 344 10.96 -9.85 -13.30
CA SER A 344 12.25 -9.14 -13.20
C SER A 344 13.43 -9.90 -13.82
N LYS A 345 13.32 -11.23 -13.95
CA LYS A 345 14.37 -12.12 -14.48
C LYS A 345 14.02 -12.69 -15.85
N PHE A 346 12.75 -12.89 -16.14
CA PHE A 346 12.26 -13.58 -17.34
C PHE A 346 11.26 -12.71 -18.12
N TRP A 347 11.65 -12.32 -19.33
CA TRP A 347 10.93 -11.35 -20.16
C TRP A 347 9.48 -11.74 -20.49
N PHE A 348 9.16 -13.03 -20.57
CA PHE A 348 7.82 -13.50 -20.92
C PHE A 348 6.80 -13.27 -19.80
N LEU A 349 7.25 -12.99 -18.57
CA LEU A 349 6.43 -12.69 -17.40
C LEU A 349 6.51 -11.21 -16.96
N GLU A 350 7.19 -10.38 -17.74
CA GLU A 350 7.34 -8.96 -17.45
C GLU A 350 5.97 -8.27 -17.35
N ASN A 351 5.82 -7.39 -16.35
CA ASN A 351 4.62 -6.58 -16.06
C ASN A 351 3.34 -7.34 -15.66
N TRP A 352 3.28 -8.66 -15.80
CA TRP A 352 2.09 -9.45 -15.46
C TRP A 352 1.60 -9.29 -14.03
N GLY A 353 2.52 -9.45 -13.06
CA GLY A 353 2.19 -9.33 -11.65
C GLY A 353 1.65 -7.93 -11.32
N HIS A 354 2.26 -6.89 -11.88
CA HIS A 354 1.88 -5.49 -11.66
C HIS A 354 0.52 -5.19 -12.30
N GLU A 355 0.33 -5.49 -13.58
CA GLU A 355 -0.91 -5.14 -14.28
C GLU A 355 -2.13 -5.90 -13.76
N MET A 356 -1.97 -7.15 -13.31
CA MET A 356 -3.05 -7.91 -12.67
C MET A 356 -3.38 -7.35 -11.29
N LEU A 357 -2.36 -6.98 -10.50
CA LEU A 357 -2.57 -6.34 -9.20
C LEU A 357 -3.30 -5.02 -9.34
N ASP A 358 -2.91 -4.17 -10.28
CA ASP A 358 -3.58 -2.90 -10.56
C ASP A 358 -5.06 -3.13 -10.89
N ALA A 359 -5.36 -4.10 -11.75
CA ALA A 359 -6.74 -4.40 -12.14
C ALA A 359 -7.57 -4.99 -10.98
N ILE A 360 -6.96 -5.80 -10.10
CA ILE A 360 -7.63 -6.32 -8.88
C ILE A 360 -7.94 -5.17 -7.93
N VAL A 361 -6.95 -4.30 -7.70
CA VAL A 361 -7.08 -3.13 -6.82
C VAL A 361 -8.13 -2.17 -7.37
N GLU A 362 -8.12 -1.86 -8.67
CA GLU A 362 -9.08 -0.97 -9.31
C GLU A 362 -10.54 -1.44 -9.13
N VAL A 363 -10.82 -2.74 -9.29
CA VAL A 363 -12.19 -3.29 -9.11
C VAL A 363 -12.57 -3.41 -7.64
N HIS A 364 -11.63 -3.75 -6.75
CA HIS A 364 -11.91 -3.78 -5.32
C HIS A 364 -12.17 -2.37 -4.77
N LEU A 365 -11.46 -1.36 -5.27
CA LEU A 365 -11.70 0.08 -5.00
C LEU A 365 -13.04 0.61 -5.57
N LEU A 366 -13.68 -0.12 -6.50
CA LEU A 366 -15.01 0.19 -7.03
C LEU A 366 -16.16 -0.51 -6.26
N HIS A 367 -15.90 -1.66 -5.60
CA HIS A 367 -16.92 -2.48 -4.90
C HIS A 367 -16.86 -2.40 -3.37
N SER A 368 -15.70 -2.07 -2.80
CA SER A 368 -15.65 -1.55 -1.44
C SER A 368 -16.19 -0.13 -1.52
N GLU A 369 -17.19 0.20 -0.70
CA GLU A 369 -17.60 1.58 -0.50
C GLU A 369 -16.31 2.39 -0.31
N ARG A 370 -15.97 3.26 -1.28
CA ARG A 370 -14.98 4.31 -1.03
C ARG A 370 -15.44 4.96 0.29
N PRO A 371 -14.65 4.94 1.38
CA PRO A 371 -14.65 6.14 2.19
C PRO A 371 -14.27 7.22 1.18
N SER A 372 -15.20 8.14 0.95
CA SER A 372 -15.24 9.14 -0.11
C SER A 372 -14.09 10.16 -0.03
N LEU A 373 -12.85 9.69 0.07
CA LEU A 373 -11.64 10.45 0.34
C LEU A 373 -10.64 10.38 -0.83
N LEU A 374 -10.74 9.40 -1.72
CA LEU A 374 -9.79 9.20 -2.83
C LEU A 374 -10.20 9.83 -4.18
N SER A 375 -11.35 10.50 -4.26
CA SER A 375 -11.69 11.36 -5.42
C SER A 375 -12.39 12.66 -5.04
N ALA A 376 -12.51 12.95 -3.75
CA ALA A 376 -13.01 14.24 -3.30
C ALA A 376 -11.81 15.16 -3.18
N ASN A 377 -11.75 16.14 -4.08
CA ASN A 377 -11.22 17.46 -3.78
C ASN A 377 -11.35 17.77 -2.28
N MET A 378 -10.23 18.04 -1.60
CA MET A 378 -10.28 18.52 -0.23
C MET A 378 -10.35 20.04 -0.23
N GLN A 379 -10.94 20.61 0.81
CA GLN A 379 -10.82 22.03 1.06
C GLN A 379 -9.55 22.31 1.86
N ALA A 380 -8.80 23.32 1.46
CA ALA A 380 -7.64 23.81 2.19
C ALA A 380 -7.51 25.32 2.05
N TRP A 381 -7.16 26.00 3.14
CA TRP A 381 -6.69 27.37 3.06
C TRP A 381 -5.25 27.37 2.57
N GLN A 382 -4.98 28.04 1.45
CA GLN A 382 -3.69 28.03 0.79
C GLN A 382 -3.21 29.42 0.41
N TYR A 383 -1.89 29.56 0.27
CA TYR A 383 -1.24 30.73 -0.29
C TYR A 383 -0.13 30.30 -1.26
N THR A 384 0.05 31.05 -2.35
CA THR A 384 1.11 30.83 -3.34
C THR A 384 2.30 31.79 -3.17
N ALA A 385 2.04 32.95 -2.60
CA ALA A 385 3.04 33.94 -2.21
C ALA A 385 2.47 34.79 -1.08
N ILE A 386 3.34 35.32 -0.21
CA ILE A 386 2.96 36.32 0.79
C ILE A 386 3.08 37.69 0.13
N LYS A 387 1.97 38.44 0.05
CA LYS A 387 1.94 39.82 -0.45
C LYS A 387 2.33 40.79 0.66
N ASP A 388 1.43 40.96 1.63
CA ASP A 388 1.64 41.83 2.80
C ASP A 388 1.73 41.02 4.08
N THR A 389 0.74 40.15 4.31
CA THR A 389 0.64 39.29 5.49
C THR A 389 0.11 37.91 5.06
N LEU A 390 0.32 36.89 5.89
CA LEU A 390 -0.26 35.57 5.66
C LEU A 390 -1.78 35.66 5.52
N GLU A 391 -2.47 36.31 6.47
CA GLU A 391 -3.94 36.39 6.48
C GLU A 391 -4.53 37.07 5.24
N SER A 392 -3.85 38.07 4.67
CA SER A 392 -4.30 38.72 3.42
C SER A 392 -3.98 37.92 2.16
N SER A 393 -3.08 36.94 2.27
CA SER A 393 -2.64 36.09 1.16
C SER A 393 -3.34 34.72 1.13
N LEU A 394 -4.07 34.37 2.20
CA LEU A 394 -4.80 33.12 2.30
C LEU A 394 -6.06 33.12 1.43
N THR A 395 -6.22 32.03 0.67
CA THR A 395 -7.37 31.77 -0.18
C THR A 395 -7.92 30.37 0.09
N LEU A 396 -9.24 30.23 0.15
CA LEU A 396 -9.86 28.92 0.31
C LEU A 396 -9.87 28.20 -1.03
N ASN A 397 -9.03 27.17 -1.16
CA ASN A 397 -9.08 26.26 -2.29
C ASN A 397 -10.09 25.14 -1.99
N GLU A 398 -11.25 25.19 -2.64
CA GLU A 398 -12.29 24.16 -2.49
C GLU A 398 -11.95 22.84 -3.20
N LYS A 399 -10.93 22.86 -4.06
CA LYS A 399 -10.52 21.75 -4.92
C LYS A 399 -9.03 21.42 -4.76
N ALA A 400 -8.50 21.52 -3.55
CA ALA A 400 -7.14 21.11 -3.28
C ALA A 400 -7.01 19.60 -3.46
N THR A 401 -5.94 19.17 -4.13
CA THR A 401 -5.63 17.75 -4.27
C THR A 401 -5.27 17.18 -2.89
N PRO A 402 -5.99 16.17 -2.38
CA PRO A 402 -5.66 15.55 -1.11
C PRO A 402 -4.33 14.79 -1.20
N PRO A 403 -3.63 14.58 -0.08
CA PRO A 403 -2.53 13.63 -0.04
C PRO A 403 -3.04 12.21 -0.37
N ASP A 404 -2.31 11.46 -1.20
CA ASP A 404 -2.69 10.11 -1.59
C ASP A 404 -2.46 9.11 -0.43
N ALA A 405 -3.53 8.43 -0.02
CA ALA A 405 -3.53 7.43 1.04
C ALA A 405 -2.72 6.18 0.66
N LEU A 406 -2.64 5.86 -0.64
CA LEU A 406 -1.91 4.69 -1.14
C LEU A 406 -0.40 4.95 -1.24
N SER A 407 0.00 6.22 -1.31
CA SER A 407 1.40 6.64 -1.41
C SER A 407 1.95 7.22 -0.10
N LEU A 408 1.34 6.92 1.05
CA LEU A 408 1.83 7.40 2.34
C LEU A 408 3.26 6.90 2.60
N PRO A 409 4.20 7.75 3.03
CA PRO A 409 5.51 7.27 3.44
C PRO A 409 5.41 6.29 4.62
N GLN A 410 6.41 5.42 4.77
CA GLN A 410 6.49 4.52 5.92
C GLN A 410 6.43 5.31 7.24
N ASP A 411 5.70 4.77 8.22
CA ASP A 411 5.45 5.34 9.54
C ASP A 411 4.73 6.71 9.51
N HIS A 412 3.88 6.92 8.51
CA HIS A 412 3.00 8.09 8.42
C HIS A 412 1.52 7.67 8.42
N ALA A 413 0.68 8.60 8.85
CA ALA A 413 -0.76 8.50 8.82
C ALA A 413 -1.38 9.64 8.01
N LEU A 414 -2.42 9.32 7.26
CA LEU A 414 -3.36 10.31 6.74
C LEU A 414 -4.35 10.64 7.85
N VAL A 415 -4.40 11.91 8.25
CA VAL A 415 -5.27 12.39 9.32
C VAL A 415 -6.28 13.37 8.75
N GLN A 416 -7.56 13.12 9.02
CA GLN A 416 -8.62 14.09 8.80
C GLN A 416 -8.68 15.07 9.97
N VAL A 417 -8.36 16.33 9.73
CA VAL A 417 -8.30 17.36 10.76
C VAL A 417 -9.71 17.74 11.20
N THR A 418 -9.95 17.74 12.51
CA THR A 418 -11.19 18.26 13.12
C THR A 418 -11.00 19.69 13.61
N THR A 419 -9.91 19.92 14.36
CA THR A 419 -9.56 21.24 14.89
C THR A 419 -8.06 21.50 14.72
N ALA A 420 -7.71 22.71 14.27
CA ALA A 420 -6.34 23.20 14.14
C ALA A 420 -6.03 24.23 15.22
N GLY A 421 -4.87 24.11 15.87
CA GLY A 421 -4.35 25.13 16.79
C GLY A 421 -3.43 26.10 16.06
N ILE A 422 -3.66 27.40 16.23
CA ILE A 422 -2.94 28.45 15.48
C ILE A 422 -1.71 28.93 16.27
N ASN A 423 -0.59 29.14 15.58
CA ASN A 423 0.70 29.51 16.19
C ASN A 423 1.39 30.69 15.49
N PRO A 424 2.16 31.52 16.21
CA PRO A 424 2.85 32.66 15.60
C PRO A 424 3.89 32.28 14.54
N VAL A 425 4.51 31.10 14.68
CA VAL A 425 5.52 30.62 13.72
C VAL A 425 4.92 30.43 12.31
N GLU A 426 3.61 30.16 12.23
CA GLU A 426 2.91 29.87 10.98
C GLU A 426 2.81 31.10 10.06
N TYR A 427 2.76 32.32 10.62
CA TYR A 427 2.83 33.55 9.81
C TYR A 427 4.25 34.12 9.75
N LYS A 428 5.03 34.03 10.84
CA LYS A 428 6.38 34.60 10.90
C LYS A 428 7.37 33.93 9.94
N LEU A 429 7.30 32.61 9.81
CA LEU A 429 8.26 31.86 8.98
C LEU A 429 8.02 32.12 7.48
N PRO A 430 6.78 32.04 6.95
CA PRO A 430 6.53 32.39 5.54
C PRO A 430 6.81 33.85 5.19
N GLU A 431 6.63 34.78 6.14
CA GLU A 431 6.91 36.21 5.97
C GLU A 431 8.41 36.57 6.06
N ALA A 432 9.26 35.66 6.55
CA ALA A 432 10.68 35.94 6.73
C ALA A 432 11.38 36.13 5.36
N PRO A 433 12.02 37.29 5.10
CA PRO A 433 12.72 37.53 3.84
C PRO A 433 13.82 36.50 3.59
N LEU A 434 13.91 36.00 2.35
CA LEU A 434 14.83 34.94 1.87
C LEU A 434 14.64 33.56 2.54
N TYR A 435 14.55 33.50 3.87
CA TYR A 435 14.37 32.27 4.64
C TYR A 435 13.01 31.60 4.38
N GLY A 436 11.93 32.38 4.32
CA GLY A 436 10.59 31.87 3.99
C GLY A 436 10.54 31.23 2.60
N LYS A 437 11.20 31.84 1.59
CA LYS A 437 11.32 31.29 0.23
C LYS A 437 12.05 29.95 0.19
N PHE A 438 13.05 29.77 1.05
CA PHE A 438 13.77 28.50 1.16
C PHE A 438 12.95 27.44 1.88
N MET A 439 12.24 27.82 2.94
CA MET A 439 11.56 26.86 3.83
C MET A 439 10.17 26.43 3.35
N VAL A 440 9.47 27.26 2.57
CA VAL A 440 8.09 27.03 2.14
C VAL A 440 8.05 26.67 0.65
N GLN A 441 7.30 25.62 0.31
CA GLN A 441 7.02 25.24 -1.09
C GLN A 441 5.56 25.55 -1.44
N PRO A 442 5.27 26.67 -2.15
CA PRO A 442 3.91 27.01 -2.55
C PRO A 442 3.38 26.11 -3.70
N PRO A 443 2.05 25.93 -3.83
CA PRO A 443 1.00 26.37 -2.91
C PRO A 443 1.11 25.63 -1.57
N ALA A 444 1.05 26.38 -0.48
CA ALA A 444 1.21 25.86 0.87
C ALA A 444 -0.04 26.14 1.70
N SER A 445 -0.40 25.20 2.59
CA SER A 445 -1.46 25.38 3.59
C SER A 445 -0.82 25.63 4.95
N PRO A 446 -1.21 26.66 5.72
CA PRO A 446 -0.63 26.93 7.03
C PRO A 446 -1.21 26.01 8.12
N GLY A 447 -0.71 26.16 9.35
CA GLY A 447 -1.15 25.40 10.52
C GLY A 447 -0.22 24.24 10.86
N LEU A 448 0.12 24.10 12.15
CA LEU A 448 0.98 23.02 12.65
C LEU A 448 0.25 22.08 13.61
N ASP A 449 -0.51 22.62 14.56
CA ASP A 449 -1.15 21.82 15.60
C ASP A 449 -2.50 21.28 15.11
N PHE A 450 -2.83 20.06 15.50
CA PHE A 450 -4.12 19.45 15.14
C PHE A 450 -4.65 18.51 16.22
N CYS A 451 -5.98 18.36 16.21
CA CYS A 451 -6.67 17.13 16.57
C CYS A 451 -7.42 16.63 15.32
N GLY A 452 -7.52 15.31 15.15
CA GLY A 452 -8.14 14.71 13.97
C GLY A 452 -8.32 13.21 14.06
N ARG A 453 -8.91 12.60 13.03
CA ARG A 453 -9.13 11.15 12.93
C ARG A 453 -8.19 10.51 11.92
N ILE A 454 -7.63 9.35 12.25
CA ILE A 454 -6.86 8.56 11.29
C ILE A 454 -7.78 8.06 10.17
N LYS A 455 -7.38 8.28 8.92
CA LYS A 455 -8.09 7.77 7.74
C LYS A 455 -7.34 6.67 7.00
N ALA A 456 -6.02 6.68 7.08
CA ALA A 456 -5.16 5.61 6.60
C ALA A 456 -3.82 5.70 7.35
N LYS A 457 -3.09 4.58 7.40
CA LYS A 457 -1.74 4.51 7.98
C LYS A 457 -0.87 3.59 7.13
N ASN A 458 0.41 3.93 7.00
CA ASN A 458 1.41 3.04 6.44
C ASN A 458 2.42 2.65 7.52
N THR A 459 2.04 1.70 8.37
CA THR A 459 2.93 1.14 9.40
C THR A 459 2.52 -0.30 9.73
N ILE A 460 3.48 -1.08 10.21
CA ILE A 460 3.27 -2.45 10.72
C ILE A 460 2.74 -2.39 12.18
N ASN A 461 2.82 -1.23 12.83
CA ASN A 461 2.39 -1.06 14.21
C ASN A 461 0.85 -0.91 14.33
N ASP A 462 0.23 -1.82 15.09
CA ASP A 462 -1.22 -1.85 15.31
C ASP A 462 -1.73 -1.05 16.51
N SER A 463 -0.87 -0.31 17.20
CA SER A 463 -1.28 0.57 18.31
C SER A 463 -2.25 1.69 17.90
N LEU A 464 -2.26 2.07 16.63
CA LEU A 464 -3.18 3.06 16.07
C LEU A 464 -4.21 2.40 15.15
N LYS A 465 -5.48 2.74 15.33
CA LYS A 465 -6.61 2.21 14.56
C LYS A 465 -7.16 3.28 13.61
N GLU A 466 -7.78 2.84 12.52
CA GLU A 466 -8.57 3.74 11.66
C GLU A 466 -9.70 4.39 12.46
N ASP A 467 -10.05 5.61 12.06
CA ASP A 467 -11.02 6.51 12.70
C ASP A 467 -10.74 6.92 14.15
N GLN A 468 -9.63 6.46 14.74
CA GLN A 468 -9.20 6.85 16.07
C GLN A 468 -8.85 8.34 16.12
N LEU A 469 -9.31 9.02 17.18
CA LEU A 469 -8.95 10.41 17.45
C LEU A 469 -7.52 10.51 17.95
N VAL A 470 -6.75 11.37 17.31
CA VAL A 470 -5.35 11.65 17.60
C VAL A 470 -5.12 13.16 17.65
N PHE A 471 -4.05 13.57 18.33
CA PHE A 471 -3.58 14.96 18.32
C PHE A 471 -2.05 15.01 18.24
N GLY A 472 -1.53 16.15 17.77
CA GLY A 472 -0.10 16.34 17.57
C GLY A 472 0.23 17.65 16.88
N ALA A 473 1.45 17.73 16.34
CA ALA A 473 1.89 18.84 15.52
C ALA A 473 2.79 18.38 14.36
N LEU A 474 2.67 19.06 13.23
CA LEU A 474 3.59 18.88 12.10
C LEU A 474 4.93 19.55 12.40
N SER A 475 6.03 18.84 12.15
CA SER A 475 7.39 19.37 12.34
C SER A 475 7.80 20.34 11.23
N ILE A 476 8.57 21.37 11.62
CA ILE A 476 9.22 22.34 10.72
C ILE A 476 10.74 22.12 10.62
N ALA A 477 11.25 20.96 11.07
CA ALA A 477 12.69 20.71 11.18
C ALA A 477 13.43 20.67 9.84
N SER A 478 12.76 20.28 8.75
CA SER A 478 13.36 20.18 7.41
C SER A 478 12.79 21.21 6.43
N LYS A 479 11.45 21.26 6.31
CA LYS A 479 10.70 22.22 5.50
C LYS A 479 9.40 22.56 6.20
N PHE A 480 8.81 23.69 5.85
CA PHE A 480 7.44 23.98 6.24
C PHE A 480 6.49 23.02 5.50
N PRO A 481 5.45 22.48 6.15
CA PRO A 481 4.53 21.56 5.50
C PRO A 481 3.89 22.18 4.26
N LYS A 482 3.86 21.42 3.16
CA LYS A 482 3.08 21.79 1.97
C LYS A 482 1.58 21.77 2.29
N PHE A 483 1.15 20.81 3.12
CA PHE A 483 -0.21 20.67 3.62
C PHE A 483 -0.21 20.78 5.15
N GLY A 484 -0.37 22.01 5.66
CA GLY A 484 -0.59 22.28 7.07
C GLY A 484 -2.01 21.98 7.55
N THR A 485 -2.25 22.20 8.84
CA THR A 485 -3.48 21.77 9.54
C THR A 485 -4.72 22.60 9.21
N LEU A 486 -4.58 23.71 8.48
CA LEU A 486 -5.71 24.39 7.80
C LEU A 486 -6.01 23.77 6.43
N GLY A 487 -6.00 22.44 6.38
CA GLY A 487 -6.49 21.60 5.31
C GLY A 487 -7.29 20.44 5.90
N GLN A 488 -8.30 19.94 5.19
CA GLN A 488 -9.15 18.85 5.70
C GLN A 488 -8.39 17.53 5.92
N LEU A 489 -7.30 17.31 5.19
CA LEU A 489 -6.44 16.13 5.30
C LEU A 489 -4.98 16.55 5.37
N ILE A 490 -4.24 15.92 6.28
CA ILE A 490 -2.79 16.10 6.44
C ILE A 490 -2.10 14.73 6.47
N VAL A 491 -0.81 14.71 6.12
CA VAL A 491 0.07 13.57 6.35
C VAL A 491 0.93 13.89 7.56
N ALA A 492 0.81 13.08 8.61
CA ALA A 492 1.54 13.27 9.86
C ALA A 492 2.41 12.04 10.16
N PRO A 493 3.68 12.22 10.57
CA PRO A 493 4.48 11.11 11.09
C PRO A 493 3.81 10.53 12.33
N ILE A 494 3.73 9.20 12.42
CA ILE A 494 3.14 8.50 13.57
C ILE A 494 3.91 8.85 14.85
N SER A 495 5.21 9.09 14.75
CA SER A 495 6.05 9.53 15.85
C SER A 495 5.72 10.92 16.39
N GLN A 496 4.91 11.74 15.69
CA GLN A 496 4.57 13.13 16.04
C GLN A 496 3.10 13.31 16.41
N LEU A 497 2.38 12.21 16.64
CA LEU A 497 0.99 12.21 17.09
C LEU A 497 0.79 11.17 18.19
N THR A 498 -0.30 11.30 18.93
CA THR A 498 -0.72 10.30 19.91
C THR A 498 -2.24 10.25 20.00
N VAL A 499 -2.75 9.18 20.60
CA VAL A 499 -4.19 8.97 20.81
C VAL A 499 -4.73 10.05 21.74
N LEU A 500 -5.89 10.63 21.40
CA LEU A 500 -6.62 11.53 22.28
C LEU A 500 -7.12 10.75 23.51
N PRO A 501 -6.70 11.08 24.73
CA PRO A 501 -7.19 10.41 25.93
C PRO A 501 -8.67 10.67 26.14
N GLU A 502 -9.35 9.69 26.73
CA GLU A 502 -10.76 9.82 27.10
C GLU A 502 -10.97 11.01 28.04
N GLY A 503 -12.06 11.76 27.84
CA GLY A 503 -12.39 12.95 28.63
C GLY A 503 -11.70 14.24 28.19
N VAL A 504 -10.73 14.20 27.26
CA VAL A 504 -10.09 15.41 26.72
C VAL A 504 -10.83 15.91 25.48
N ALA A 505 -11.23 17.18 25.47
CA ALA A 505 -11.92 17.78 24.32
C ALA A 505 -10.97 17.93 23.10
N PRO A 506 -11.44 17.64 21.86
CA PRO A 506 -10.63 17.80 20.65
C PRO A 506 -10.04 19.21 20.46
N ASP A 507 -10.84 20.24 20.76
CA ASP A 507 -10.40 21.64 20.67
C ASP A 507 -9.22 21.91 21.61
N ASP A 508 -9.24 21.34 22.82
CA ASP A 508 -8.20 21.54 23.82
C ASP A 508 -6.92 20.81 23.40
N ALA A 509 -7.03 19.56 22.94
CA ALA A 509 -5.90 18.77 22.48
C ALA A 509 -5.18 19.39 21.27
N ALA A 510 -5.93 20.03 20.38
CA ALA A 510 -5.38 20.76 19.23
C ALA A 510 -4.49 21.96 19.63
N THR A 511 -4.47 22.37 20.91
CA THR A 511 -3.61 23.47 21.38
C THR A 511 -2.23 23.03 21.89
N VAL A 512 -2.04 21.72 22.08
CA VAL A 512 -0.88 21.16 22.79
C VAL A 512 0.36 21.09 21.90
N GLY A 513 0.17 20.75 20.62
CA GLY A 513 1.22 20.34 19.70
C GLY A 513 2.47 21.21 19.74
N THR A 514 2.37 22.50 19.46
CA THR A 514 3.51 23.42 19.47
C THR A 514 3.71 24.01 20.87
N ALA A 515 2.66 24.61 21.44
CA ALA A 515 2.80 25.39 22.68
C ALA A 515 3.08 24.53 23.90
N GLY A 516 2.32 23.44 24.09
CA GLY A 516 2.51 22.50 25.19
C GLY A 516 3.85 21.78 25.11
N MET A 517 4.24 21.31 23.92
CA MET A 517 5.53 20.64 23.71
C MET A 517 6.72 21.56 23.89
N THR A 518 6.59 22.83 23.49
CA THR A 518 7.61 23.84 23.76
C THR A 518 7.93 23.88 25.24
N VAL A 519 6.91 23.99 26.09
CA VAL A 519 7.10 24.03 27.54
C VAL A 519 7.61 22.69 28.06
N TYR A 520 6.96 21.58 27.69
CA TYR A 520 7.29 20.25 28.20
C TYR A 520 8.78 19.95 28.08
N GLN A 521 9.38 20.29 26.93
CA GLN A 521 10.79 20.02 26.64
C GLN A 521 11.72 21.14 27.08
N SER A 522 11.20 22.35 27.31
CA SER A 522 11.97 23.46 27.87
C SER A 522 12.22 23.29 29.36
N LEU A 523 11.24 22.75 30.08
CA LEU A 523 11.32 22.54 31.52
C LEU A 523 12.23 21.35 31.79
N PRO A 524 13.46 21.56 32.29
CA PRO A 524 14.35 20.47 32.58
C PRO A 524 13.79 19.82 33.84
N GLN A 525 13.25 18.60 33.73
CA GLN A 525 12.66 17.90 34.88
C GLN A 525 13.69 17.66 36.00
N ASP A 526 14.97 17.66 35.66
CA ASP A 526 16.11 17.59 36.58
C ASP A 526 16.40 18.92 37.30
N LEU A 527 16.05 20.07 36.70
CA LEU A 527 16.25 21.40 37.30
C LEU A 527 15.06 21.88 38.13
N ILE A 528 13.85 21.39 37.87
CA ILE A 528 12.66 21.77 38.63
C ILE A 528 12.43 20.74 39.73
N LYS A 529 12.84 21.12 40.94
CA LYS A 529 12.58 20.36 42.16
C LYS A 529 11.37 20.96 42.86
N HIS A 530 10.72 20.16 43.72
CA HIS A 530 9.70 20.69 44.60
C HIS A 530 10.25 21.88 45.39
N GLY A 531 9.56 23.03 45.32
CA GLY A 531 9.99 24.29 45.94
C GLY A 531 10.90 25.18 45.07
N SER A 532 11.28 24.77 43.86
CA SER A 532 11.97 25.65 42.91
C SER A 532 11.15 26.91 42.64
N LYS A 533 11.83 28.06 42.55
CA LYS A 533 11.20 29.36 42.24
C LYS A 533 11.43 29.69 40.78
N ILE A 534 10.33 29.84 40.03
CA ILE A 534 10.37 30.06 38.59
C ILE A 534 9.72 31.39 38.25
N PHE A 535 10.43 32.20 37.49
CA PHE A 535 9.89 33.40 36.87
C PHE A 535 9.43 33.10 35.43
N ILE A 536 8.18 33.42 35.09
CA ILE A 536 7.61 33.22 33.76
C ILE A 536 7.16 34.57 33.19
N ASN A 537 7.84 35.08 32.17
CA ASN A 537 7.38 36.27 31.47
C ASN A 537 6.25 35.90 30.49
N GLY A 538 5.07 36.51 30.66
CA GLY A 538 3.90 36.32 29.78
C GLY A 538 3.05 35.10 30.10
N GLY A 539 2.68 34.88 31.37
CA GLY A 539 1.95 33.69 31.84
C GLY A 539 0.55 33.50 31.26
N SER A 540 -0.08 34.56 30.74
CA SER A 540 -1.42 34.46 30.14
C SER A 540 -1.41 34.05 28.67
N GLY A 541 -0.26 34.00 28.01
CA GLY A 541 -0.18 33.72 26.57
C GLY A 541 -0.36 32.23 26.23
N GLY A 542 -0.37 31.91 24.93
CA GLY A 542 -0.54 30.51 24.48
C GLY A 542 0.50 29.54 25.02
N VAL A 543 1.78 29.93 25.07
CA VAL A 543 2.83 29.12 25.72
C VAL A 543 2.83 29.34 27.24
N GLY A 544 2.66 30.59 27.68
CA GLY A 544 2.72 30.95 29.09
C GLY A 544 1.71 30.21 29.96
N SER A 545 0.49 30.02 29.45
CA SER A 545 -0.59 29.35 30.19
C SER A 545 -0.29 27.87 30.46
N PHE A 546 0.37 27.18 29.53
CA PHE A 546 0.94 25.85 29.79
C PHE A 546 2.15 25.91 30.73
N THR A 547 3.00 26.93 30.59
CA THR A 547 4.22 27.10 31.40
C THR A 547 3.89 27.21 32.89
N VAL A 548 2.89 28.03 33.24
CA VAL A 548 2.44 28.17 34.64
C VAL A 548 1.96 26.82 35.17
N GLN A 549 1.04 26.16 34.47
CA GLN A 549 0.46 24.89 34.93
C GLN A 549 1.50 23.78 35.05
N PHE A 550 2.44 23.67 34.11
CA PHE A 550 3.47 22.63 34.14
C PHE A 550 4.45 22.87 35.29
N ALA A 551 4.88 24.12 35.49
CA ALA A 551 5.72 24.47 36.62
C ALA A 551 5.04 24.11 37.95
N LYS A 552 3.73 24.39 38.09
CA LYS A 552 2.96 24.01 39.28
C LYS A 552 2.79 22.50 39.42
N ALA A 553 2.54 21.78 38.33
CA ALA A 553 2.46 20.32 38.35
C ALA A 553 3.79 19.66 38.80
N LEU A 554 4.92 20.34 38.59
CA LEU A 554 6.24 19.92 39.06
C LEU A 554 6.59 20.45 40.48
N GLY A 555 5.65 21.11 41.17
CA GLY A 555 5.83 21.57 42.54
C GLY A 555 6.60 22.89 42.69
N ALA A 556 6.72 23.69 41.63
CA ALA A 556 7.38 24.99 41.69
C ALA A 556 6.50 26.09 42.34
N THR A 557 7.16 27.14 42.84
CA THR A 557 6.54 28.44 43.12
C THR A 557 6.72 29.33 41.89
N VAL A 558 5.63 29.88 41.37
CA VAL A 558 5.58 30.60 40.10
C VAL A 558 5.29 32.08 40.34
N THR A 559 6.24 32.93 39.94
CA THR A 559 6.00 34.35 39.70
C THR A 559 5.85 34.55 38.19
N THR A 560 4.79 35.21 37.73
CA THR A 560 4.59 35.47 36.30
C THR A 560 4.25 36.92 35.99
N THR A 561 4.40 37.33 34.74
CA THR A 561 3.90 38.63 34.26
C THR A 561 2.67 38.43 33.38
N CYS A 562 1.73 39.36 33.47
CA CYS A 562 0.65 39.49 32.49
C CYS A 562 0.09 40.91 32.51
N SER A 563 -0.89 41.19 31.66
CA SER A 563 -1.64 42.44 31.71
C SER A 563 -2.73 42.37 32.79
N THR A 564 -3.18 43.52 33.30
CA THR A 564 -4.24 43.65 34.31
C THR A 564 -5.44 42.73 34.07
N ALA A 565 -5.92 42.65 32.82
CA ALA A 565 -7.10 41.86 32.47
C ALA A 565 -6.91 40.34 32.66
N ASN A 566 -5.66 39.85 32.71
CA ASN A 566 -5.34 38.43 32.79
C ASN A 566 -4.79 38.01 34.16
N VAL A 567 -4.79 38.89 35.16
CA VAL A 567 -4.24 38.58 36.49
C VAL A 567 -4.99 37.42 37.14
N GLN A 568 -6.33 37.46 37.12
CA GLN A 568 -7.17 36.38 37.65
C GLN A 568 -6.99 35.08 36.87
N LEU A 569 -6.81 35.16 35.55
CA LEU A 569 -6.49 33.99 34.74
C LEU A 569 -5.19 33.34 35.20
N CYS A 570 -4.09 34.10 35.31
CA CYS A 570 -2.80 33.57 35.78
C CYS A 570 -2.89 32.92 37.17
N HIS A 571 -3.60 33.53 38.12
CA HIS A 571 -3.84 32.92 39.42
C HIS A 571 -4.67 31.62 39.31
N SER A 572 -5.70 31.59 38.48
CA SER A 572 -6.50 30.39 38.24
C SER A 572 -5.72 29.24 37.59
N LEU A 573 -4.60 29.55 36.94
CA LEU A 573 -3.66 28.57 36.38
C LEU A 573 -2.60 28.10 37.41
N GLY A 574 -2.59 28.73 38.59
CA GLY A 574 -1.74 28.37 39.72
C GLY A 574 -0.55 29.29 39.96
N ALA A 575 -0.47 30.47 39.32
CA ALA A 575 0.57 31.44 39.65
C ALA A 575 0.44 31.92 41.10
N ASP A 576 1.54 31.83 41.86
CA ASP A 576 1.60 32.28 43.25
C ASP A 576 1.72 33.81 43.34
N GLU A 577 2.38 34.42 42.35
CA GLU A 577 2.51 35.86 42.23
C GLU A 577 2.38 36.30 40.76
N VAL A 578 1.69 37.43 40.54
CA VAL A 578 1.52 38.04 39.23
C VAL A 578 1.99 39.49 39.24
N LEU A 579 2.98 39.80 38.40
CA LEU A 579 3.44 41.16 38.13
C LEU A 579 2.65 41.73 36.95
N ASP A 580 1.73 42.63 37.24
CA ASP A 580 0.97 43.34 36.21
C ASP A 580 1.85 44.40 35.53
N TYR A 581 2.36 44.09 34.35
CA TYR A 581 3.31 44.95 33.65
C TYR A 581 2.72 46.31 33.23
N ARG A 582 1.40 46.51 33.33
CA ARG A 582 0.78 47.83 33.11
C ARG A 582 0.91 48.76 34.30
N ASN A 583 1.12 48.20 35.49
CA ASN A 583 1.09 48.92 36.76
C ASN A 583 2.42 48.88 37.51
N VAL A 584 3.32 47.95 37.18
CA VAL A 584 4.63 47.83 37.82
C VAL A 584 5.78 47.79 36.82
N ASP A 585 6.93 48.33 37.22
CA ASP A 585 8.20 48.06 36.54
C ASP A 585 8.65 46.63 36.84
N VAL A 586 8.38 45.72 35.90
CA VAL A 586 8.76 44.30 36.02
C VAL A 586 10.24 44.13 36.34
N MET A 587 11.14 44.88 35.70
CA MET A 587 12.58 44.74 35.93
C MET A 587 12.96 45.19 37.34
N GLY A 588 12.42 46.32 37.79
CA GLY A 588 12.60 46.83 39.14
C GLY A 588 12.10 45.85 40.20
N GLU A 589 10.89 45.32 40.04
CA GLU A 589 10.32 44.34 40.98
C GLU A 589 11.13 43.04 41.03
N LEU A 590 11.58 42.53 39.89
CA LEU A 590 12.47 41.36 39.87
C LEU A 590 13.79 41.64 40.59
N LYS A 591 14.40 42.82 40.38
CA LYS A 591 15.64 43.22 41.07
C LYS A 591 15.46 43.32 42.57
N LYS A 592 14.33 43.88 43.05
CA LYS A 592 14.01 43.98 44.48
C LYS A 592 13.93 42.62 45.16
N LYS A 593 13.45 41.60 44.45
CA LYS A 593 13.39 40.21 44.95
C LYS A 593 14.76 39.57 45.15
N GLY A 594 15.80 40.07 44.49
CA GLY A 594 17.14 39.51 44.52
C GLY A 594 17.23 38.15 43.82
N GLN A 595 18.39 37.50 43.94
CA GLN A 595 18.76 36.28 43.22
C GLN A 595 18.04 35.02 43.76
N ILE A 596 16.71 34.98 43.67
CA ILE A 596 15.90 33.91 44.26
C ILE A 596 15.38 32.89 43.25
N PHE A 597 15.38 33.21 41.95
CA PHE A 597 14.81 32.34 40.93
C PHE A 597 15.83 31.31 40.45
N ASP A 598 15.39 30.05 40.41
CA ASP A 598 16.14 28.92 39.84
C ASP A 598 16.07 28.94 38.30
N LEU A 599 14.92 29.38 37.77
CA LEU A 599 14.64 29.38 36.35
C LEU A 599 13.87 30.65 35.96
N ALA A 600 14.24 31.25 34.83
CA ALA A 600 13.49 32.33 34.20
C ALA A 600 13.13 31.92 32.77
N ILE A 601 11.86 32.02 32.42
CA ILE A 601 11.33 31.61 31.11
C ILE A 601 10.74 32.84 30.43
N ASP A 602 11.28 33.20 29.27
CA ASP A 602 10.83 34.36 28.52
C ASP A 602 10.03 33.98 27.25
N ASN A 603 8.70 34.06 27.37
CA ASN A 603 7.75 33.83 26.28
C ASN A 603 7.41 35.09 25.48
N VAL A 604 7.95 36.26 25.85
CA VAL A 604 7.57 37.55 25.25
C VAL A 604 8.75 38.21 24.54
N GLY A 605 9.92 38.33 25.18
CA GLY A 605 11.08 39.04 24.64
C GLY A 605 11.17 40.52 25.05
N THR A 606 10.21 41.00 25.85
CA THR A 606 10.15 42.35 26.42
C THR A 606 9.89 42.28 27.94
N PRO A 607 10.41 43.21 28.76
CA PRO A 607 11.24 44.35 28.37
C PRO A 607 12.63 43.94 27.86
N ASP A 608 13.25 44.86 27.13
CA ASP A 608 14.60 44.67 26.59
C ASP A 608 15.61 44.54 27.74
N GLY A 609 16.65 43.72 27.55
CA GLY A 609 17.67 43.51 28.57
C GLY A 609 17.28 42.51 29.67
N LEU A 610 16.10 41.87 29.63
CA LEU A 610 15.65 40.94 30.66
C LEU A 610 16.67 39.80 30.94
N TYR A 611 17.27 39.25 29.89
CA TYR A 611 18.32 38.23 30.01
C TYR A 611 19.63 38.83 30.56
N GLU A 612 20.09 39.95 30.01
CA GLU A 612 21.34 40.61 30.40
C GLU A 612 21.32 41.02 31.89
N GLN A 613 20.16 41.43 32.36
CA GLN A 613 19.89 41.84 33.74
C GLN A 613 19.46 40.66 34.65
N SER A 614 19.33 39.44 34.10
CA SER A 614 18.85 38.28 34.84
C SER A 614 19.70 37.93 36.04
N HIS A 615 20.99 38.29 36.03
CA HIS A 615 21.90 38.09 37.16
C HIS A 615 21.51 38.84 38.44
N HIS A 616 20.57 39.78 38.40
CA HIS A 616 20.03 40.41 39.60
C HIS A 616 18.94 39.59 40.28
N PHE A 617 18.26 38.69 39.55
CA PHE A 617 17.09 37.96 40.06
C PHE A 617 17.20 36.43 39.94
N LEU A 618 18.02 35.92 39.02
CA LEU A 618 18.41 34.52 38.96
C LEU A 618 19.55 34.24 39.94
N LYS A 619 19.43 33.09 40.62
CA LYS A 619 20.53 32.47 41.38
C LYS A 619 21.80 32.34 40.53
N PRO A 620 23.01 32.29 41.12
CA PRO A 620 24.26 32.15 40.36
C PRO A 620 24.28 30.96 39.39
N ASP A 621 23.67 29.84 39.77
CA ASP A 621 23.48 28.61 38.99
C ASP A 621 22.16 28.58 38.21
N GLY A 622 21.34 29.64 38.34
CA GLY A 622 20.05 29.75 37.68
C GLY A 622 20.15 29.88 36.16
N THR A 623 19.12 29.36 35.48
CA THR A 623 19.07 29.30 34.01
C THR A 623 18.02 30.27 33.45
N PHE A 624 18.35 30.90 32.33
CA PHE A 624 17.43 31.70 31.53
C PHE A 624 17.07 30.95 30.24
N LEU A 625 15.79 30.65 30.07
CA LEU A 625 15.23 29.98 28.90
C LEU A 625 14.52 30.98 28.00
N GLN A 626 14.94 31.07 26.75
CA GLN A 626 14.27 31.88 25.74
C GLN A 626 13.37 31.01 24.86
N VAL A 627 12.06 31.31 24.90
CA VAL A 627 11.07 30.70 23.98
C VAL A 627 10.75 31.64 22.82
N ALA A 628 10.58 32.93 23.09
CA ALA A 628 10.18 33.89 22.07
C ALA A 628 11.27 34.16 21.03
N MET A 629 10.98 33.85 19.76
CA MET A 629 11.74 34.30 18.57
C MET A 629 11.23 35.64 18.02
N GLN A 630 10.84 36.58 18.88
CA GLN A 630 10.26 37.86 18.41
C GLN A 630 11.29 38.83 17.81
N LYS A 631 12.58 38.67 18.10
CA LYS A 631 13.63 39.62 17.69
C LYS A 631 14.57 39.02 16.64
N SER A 632 15.27 39.89 15.93
CA SER A 632 16.17 39.52 14.83
C SER A 632 17.21 38.47 15.25
N LEU A 633 17.67 37.66 14.29
CA LEU A 633 18.76 36.68 14.46
C LEU A 633 19.98 37.29 15.16
N LEU A 634 20.28 38.57 14.91
CA LEU A 634 21.36 39.33 15.54
C LEU A 634 21.20 39.43 17.06
N SER A 635 19.99 39.67 17.56
CA SER A 635 19.72 39.76 19.00
C SER A 635 19.93 38.41 19.70
N MET A 636 19.56 37.30 19.04
CA MET A 636 19.74 35.95 19.55
C MET A 636 21.23 35.57 19.58
N LEU A 637 21.96 35.84 18.50
CA LEU A 637 23.41 35.62 18.43
C LEU A 637 24.14 36.43 19.49
N ARG A 638 23.75 37.71 19.70
CA ARG A 638 24.31 38.54 20.76
C ARG A 638 24.12 37.90 22.14
N ARG A 639 22.93 37.37 22.46
CA ARG A 639 22.67 36.72 23.76
C ARG A 639 23.47 35.45 23.97
N SER A 640 23.73 34.69 22.90
CA SER A 640 24.45 33.42 22.97
C SER A 640 25.97 33.56 22.91
N LEU A 641 26.50 34.57 22.22
CA LEU A 641 27.92 34.66 21.88
C LEU A 641 28.64 35.87 22.52
N LEU A 642 27.92 36.92 22.90
CA LEU A 642 28.56 38.12 23.45
C LEU A 642 29.07 37.81 24.87
N PRO A 643 30.38 37.95 25.16
CA PRO A 643 30.93 37.72 26.48
C PRO A 643 30.35 38.68 27.53
N SER A 644 30.22 38.22 28.77
CA SER A 644 29.61 39.02 29.84
C SER A 644 30.34 40.34 30.12
N ARG A 645 31.67 40.39 29.89
CA ARG A 645 32.49 41.61 30.04
C ARG A 645 32.16 42.70 29.00
N LEU A 646 31.57 42.33 27.86
CA LEU A 646 31.17 43.24 26.78
C LEU A 646 29.67 43.54 26.81
N GLY A 647 29.00 43.29 27.94
CA GLY A 647 27.56 43.51 28.11
C GLY A 647 26.69 42.33 27.70
N GLY A 648 27.27 41.13 27.53
CA GLY A 648 26.51 39.88 27.47
C GLY A 648 25.92 39.47 28.83
N GLY A 649 24.97 38.54 28.84
CA GLY A 649 24.39 38.01 30.08
C GLY A 649 25.42 37.29 30.96
N LYS A 650 25.17 37.24 32.27
CA LYS A 650 26.03 36.58 33.28
C LYS A 650 25.43 35.27 33.83
N ARG A 651 24.42 34.72 33.16
CA ARG A 651 23.69 33.51 33.57
C ARG A 651 23.65 32.52 32.43
N GLN A 652 23.36 31.26 32.74
CA GLN A 652 23.19 30.26 31.70
C GLN A 652 22.03 30.65 30.79
N TYR A 653 22.27 30.63 29.49
CA TYR A 653 21.26 30.90 28.47
C TYR A 653 21.00 29.64 27.67
N ARG A 654 19.75 29.24 27.55
CA ARG A 654 19.36 28.16 26.64
C ARG A 654 18.27 28.65 25.71
N LEU A 655 18.49 28.39 24.42
CA LEU A 655 17.46 28.52 23.42
C LEU A 655 16.69 27.20 23.37
N VAL A 656 15.37 27.30 23.41
CA VAL A 656 14.51 26.12 23.34
C VAL A 656 14.47 25.59 21.91
N ARG A 657 14.76 24.29 21.76
CA ARG A 657 14.55 23.56 20.52
C ARG A 657 13.54 22.45 20.79
N VAL A 658 12.43 22.48 20.07
CA VAL A 658 11.33 21.54 20.25
C VAL A 658 11.46 20.40 19.24
N ASN A 659 11.35 19.18 19.71
CA ASN A 659 11.25 17.98 18.88
C ASN A 659 9.95 17.25 19.21
N ILE A 660 8.92 17.45 18.39
CA ILE A 660 7.61 16.80 18.60
C ILE A 660 7.79 15.29 18.61
N ASN A 661 7.30 14.64 19.68
CA ASN A 661 7.31 13.19 19.77
C ASN A 661 6.07 12.67 20.52
N SER A 662 5.65 11.45 20.17
CA SER A 662 4.43 10.81 20.66
C SER A 662 4.44 10.58 22.18
N LYS A 663 5.60 10.26 22.77
CA LYS A 663 5.72 9.94 24.20
C LYS A 663 5.42 11.15 25.07
N ASP A 664 6.01 12.30 24.75
CA ASP A 664 5.79 13.54 25.49
C ASP A 664 4.35 14.05 25.29
N LEU A 665 3.82 13.97 24.06
CA LEU A 665 2.41 14.28 23.78
C LEU A 665 1.48 13.41 24.63
N GLN A 666 1.77 12.11 24.74
CA GLN A 666 0.99 11.18 25.55
C GLN A 666 1.00 11.59 27.02
N GLN A 667 2.16 12.00 27.56
CA GLN A 667 2.26 12.44 28.94
C GLN A 667 1.44 13.72 29.20
N VAL A 668 1.48 14.69 28.29
CA VAL A 668 0.67 15.91 28.40
C VAL A 668 -0.82 15.58 28.28
N GLY A 669 -1.20 14.71 27.35
CA GLY A 669 -2.58 14.22 27.23
C GLY A 669 -3.07 13.56 28.52
N GLN A 670 -2.24 12.75 29.18
CA GLN A 670 -2.58 12.15 30.47
C GLN A 670 -2.77 13.21 31.57
N TRP A 671 -1.93 14.26 31.61
CA TRP A 671 -2.12 15.36 32.55
C TRP A 671 -3.42 16.13 32.29
N MET A 672 -3.82 16.25 31.02
CA MET A 672 -5.11 16.85 30.66
C MET A 672 -6.28 15.98 31.13
N ALA A 673 -6.23 14.66 30.88
CA ALA A 673 -7.25 13.73 31.35
C ALA A 673 -7.37 13.71 32.89
N GLN A 674 -6.24 13.89 33.59
CA GLN A 674 -6.19 13.97 35.06
C GLN A 674 -6.61 15.35 35.60
N GLY A 675 -6.91 16.34 34.74
CA GLY A 675 -7.23 17.71 35.15
C GLY A 675 -6.06 18.50 35.75
N LYS A 676 -4.82 17.99 35.65
CA LYS A 676 -3.61 18.71 36.11
C LYS A 676 -3.24 19.88 35.21
N VAL A 677 -3.63 19.78 33.94
CA VAL A 677 -3.39 20.79 32.90
C VAL A 677 -4.69 20.96 32.12
N ARG A 678 -5.08 22.20 31.85
CA ARG A 678 -6.15 22.51 30.90
C ARG A 678 -5.67 23.48 29.82
N ALA A 679 -6.23 23.35 28.63
CA ALA A 679 -6.03 24.35 27.58
C ALA A 679 -6.75 25.65 27.96
N VAL A 680 -6.12 26.79 27.69
CA VAL A 680 -6.78 28.11 27.74
C VAL A 680 -7.00 28.53 26.29
N ILE A 681 -8.27 28.54 25.87
CA ILE A 681 -8.66 28.96 24.52
C ILE A 681 -9.22 30.38 24.60
N ASP A 682 -8.55 31.30 23.91
CA ASP A 682 -8.93 32.71 23.81
C ASP A 682 -10.13 32.91 22.89
N GLU A 683 -10.14 32.23 21.74
CA GLU A 683 -11.24 32.27 20.78
C GLU A 683 -11.24 31.03 19.89
N LYS A 684 -12.44 30.64 19.46
CA LYS A 684 -12.69 29.57 18.49
C LYS A 684 -13.23 30.21 17.22
N PHE A 685 -12.58 29.94 16.10
CA PHE A 685 -13.02 30.38 14.78
C PHE A 685 -13.57 29.19 13.99
N GLU A 686 -14.60 29.43 13.19
CA GLU A 686 -15.10 28.42 12.25
C GLU A 686 -14.25 28.41 10.97
N TRP A 687 -14.37 27.34 10.17
CA TRP A 687 -13.52 27.09 8.99
C TRP A 687 -13.35 28.29 8.04
N LYS A 688 -14.44 29.00 7.76
CA LYS A 688 -14.43 30.16 6.85
C LYS A 688 -13.75 31.40 7.44
N GLU A 689 -13.44 31.38 8.72
CA GLU A 689 -12.87 32.51 9.47
C GLU A 689 -11.39 32.35 9.75
N ALA A 690 -10.73 31.32 9.19
CA ALA A 690 -9.29 31.07 9.40
C ALA A 690 -8.39 32.32 9.21
N PRO A 691 -8.61 33.22 8.22
CA PRO A 691 -7.84 34.46 8.13
C PRO A 691 -8.01 35.40 9.33
N LYS A 692 -9.21 35.45 9.94
CA LYS A 692 -9.47 36.26 11.14
C LYS A 692 -8.69 35.75 12.35
N ALA A 693 -8.50 34.43 12.45
CA ALA A 693 -7.69 33.82 13.51
C ALA A 693 -6.25 34.33 13.51
N TYR A 694 -5.61 34.38 12.34
CA TYR A 694 -4.26 34.96 12.20
C TYR A 694 -4.23 36.46 12.44
N LYS A 695 -5.22 37.21 11.95
CA LYS A 695 -5.34 38.65 12.21
C LYS A 695 -5.42 38.93 13.72
N LYS A 696 -6.22 38.16 14.48
CA LYS A 696 -6.30 38.28 15.93
C LYS A 696 -4.97 37.92 16.60
N LEU A 697 -4.36 36.80 16.19
CA LEU A 697 -3.09 36.34 16.75
C LEU A 697 -1.98 37.39 16.59
N ARG A 698 -1.92 38.04 15.42
CA ARG A 698 -0.91 39.06 15.10
C ARG A 698 -0.96 40.28 16.04
N LEU A 699 -2.12 40.59 16.62
CA LEU A 699 -2.25 41.69 17.59
C LEU A 699 -1.44 41.46 18.88
N GLY A 700 -1.05 40.21 19.16
CA GLY A 700 -0.23 39.87 20.33
C GLY A 700 -0.97 40.03 21.67
N ARG A 701 -2.32 40.01 21.65
CA ARG A 701 -3.18 40.27 22.83
C ARG A 701 -4.04 39.09 23.26
N THR A 702 -3.74 37.88 22.78
CA THR A 702 -4.53 36.67 23.06
C THR A 702 -4.26 36.15 24.47
N ALA A 703 -5.32 35.80 25.21
CA ALA A 703 -5.24 35.10 26.49
C ALA A 703 -5.34 33.58 26.26
N GLY A 704 -4.19 32.95 26.02
CA GLY A 704 -4.10 31.54 25.66
C GLY A 704 -3.96 31.30 24.14
N LYS A 705 -4.60 30.24 23.66
CA LYS A 705 -4.50 29.72 22.29
C LYS A 705 -5.74 30.05 21.46
N ILE A 706 -5.55 30.18 20.15
CA ILE A 706 -6.64 30.28 19.17
C ILE A 706 -6.77 28.93 18.46
N VAL A 707 -8.00 28.50 18.23
CA VAL A 707 -8.30 27.31 17.42
C VAL A 707 -9.22 27.64 16.25
N VAL A 708 -9.07 26.86 15.18
CA VAL A 708 -9.97 26.89 14.02
C VAL A 708 -10.58 25.51 13.84
N ARG A 709 -11.91 25.42 13.83
CA ARG A 709 -12.61 24.18 13.52
C ARG A 709 -12.64 23.95 12.02
N VAL A 710 -12.07 22.83 11.58
CA VAL A 710 -11.94 22.46 10.17
C VAL A 710 -13.13 21.61 9.72
N ARG A 711 -13.56 20.68 10.57
CA ARG A 711 -14.76 19.87 10.35
C ARG A 711 -15.58 19.88 11.64
N HIS A 712 -16.90 20.02 11.54
CA HIS A 712 -17.78 19.74 12.67
C HIS A 712 -17.60 18.25 13.06
N ALA A 713 -17.17 18.04 14.31
CA ALA A 713 -16.87 16.73 14.87
C ALA A 713 -18.09 15.82 14.96
#